data_AF-A0A3R7GHA9-F1
#
_entry.id   AF-A0A3R7GHA9-F1
#
_cell.length_a   1.000
_cell.length_b   1.000
_cell.length_c   1.000
_cell.angle_alpha   90.00
_cell.angle_beta   90.00
_cell.angle_gamma   90.00
#
_symmetry.space_group_name_H-M   'P 1'
#
loop_
_entity.id
_entity.type
_entity.pdbx_description
1 polymer ?
#
loop_
_entity_poly.entity_id
_entity_poly.type
_entity_poly.pdbx_seq_one_letter_code
_entity_poly.pdbx_strand_id
1 'polypeptide(L)'
;MPDSSLIISGDCGGTNTRLSLWRIPNGATQLKGNIAPGESIFAKKYLNEEHSSFNEVCHLFMNEARLTDQIPEACVLACAGPILKNTVDFTNVEFGWKIDGANLEKELGIKSVKLINDFAAMGYGLLTLRPHEYIVMNDAPKDETAPMATIGAGTGLGECFLTPGNDGEYSCFACEGGHTDFAPADEIEIELYNEIKESLGCGKRFSVERIVSGPGLATIYSFLAKKFPEKVDPKVHEEFLKANTQQGKVIGENAKTNELCNQTLEIFVGAYGREAGNAMLKYLPRGGFYITGGLAPKNLDYFTKKDIFMKSLFDKGRVSPALRACPVYLVLTEELGERGAHYYAYQLLHQNKADVMQVCGDRGIRGDLIISGDCGGTNTRLSLWLIPKGSVSFKGSVAPGEITFAKKYHNEDYGSFSEVCHLFMKEAKLLERLPVACVLACAGPILNNTVEFTNIKDGWKIDGPGLEKELGIATVKLINDFAAMGYGLLTLKPHEYIVLNEAEKEEGAPIATIGAGTGLGECYLTSDKEGQYSCFSCEGGHTDFAPADAIEIELYNEIKEELGCHRRFSVERIVSGPGLATIYKFLAKKFPKKVNKRVHDAFLLAKSLQGKIVGDNAKTDELCNQAMEIFVDAYGREAGCAMLKYLPRGGFYITGGLAPKNLDYFTQKDIFLNACFNKGRVSPALKAIPIYLVLTEDLGERGAHYYAYQLLQTYNQGLLGDTIARERVQEKFATTNHLALYSTIAAVGVAVGIAIGNALRK
;
A
#
# COMPACT_ATOMS: atom_id res chain seq x y z
N MET A 1 27.31 4.86 31.89
CA MET A 1 25.91 4.88 31.37
C MET A 1 25.19 3.72 32.04
N PRO A 2 23.86 3.80 32.30
CA PRO A 2 23.13 2.64 32.81
C PRO A 2 23.30 1.44 31.87
N ASP A 3 23.30 0.21 32.39
CA ASP A 3 23.47 -1.03 31.60
C ASP A 3 22.23 -1.40 30.75
N SER A 4 21.15 -0.64 30.90
CA SER A 4 19.88 -0.83 30.20
C SER A 4 19.12 0.49 30.06
N SER A 5 18.33 0.62 28.99
CA SER A 5 17.36 1.71 28.80
C SER A 5 15.96 1.26 29.20
N LEU A 6 15.09 2.20 29.56
CA LEU A 6 13.66 1.94 29.79
C LEU A 6 12.83 2.50 28.64
N ILE A 7 11.80 1.76 28.21
CA ILE A 7 10.81 2.22 27.24
C ILE A 7 9.40 1.86 27.69
N ILE A 8 8.41 2.64 27.25
CA ILE A 8 6.98 2.37 27.47
C ILE A 8 6.33 2.00 26.14
N SER A 9 5.42 1.02 26.19
CA SER A 9 4.46 0.74 25.12
C SER A 9 3.04 0.74 25.67
N GLY A 10 2.08 1.23 24.91
CA GLY A 10 0.68 1.28 25.32
C GLY A 10 -0.30 0.89 24.22
N ASP A 11 -1.44 0.35 24.63
CA ASP A 11 -2.66 0.16 23.84
C ASP A 11 -3.78 0.99 24.48
N CYS A 12 -4.20 2.03 23.76
CA CYS A 12 -5.10 3.08 24.19
C CYS A 12 -6.40 2.99 23.38
N GLY A 13 -7.37 2.26 23.92
CA GLY A 13 -8.73 2.22 23.38
C GLY A 13 -9.63 3.30 23.99
N GLY A 14 -10.87 3.39 23.53
CA GLY A 14 -11.85 4.32 24.10
C GLY A 14 -12.23 4.00 25.55
N THR A 15 -12.37 2.71 25.90
CA THR A 15 -12.83 2.29 27.23
C THR A 15 -11.68 2.01 28.21
N ASN A 16 -10.56 1.50 27.71
CA ASN A 16 -9.45 1.06 28.55
C ASN A 16 -8.12 1.46 27.93
N THR A 17 -7.14 1.68 28.80
CA THR A 17 -5.73 1.88 28.44
C THR A 17 -4.90 0.76 29.08
N ARG A 18 -4.00 0.15 28.33
CA ARG A 18 -2.99 -0.79 28.83
C ARG A 18 -1.61 -0.20 28.61
N LEU A 19 -0.79 -0.13 29.64
CA LEU A 19 0.59 0.35 29.56
C LEU A 19 1.53 -0.75 30.04
N SER A 20 2.68 -0.87 29.36
CA SER A 20 3.77 -1.78 29.71
C SER A 20 5.10 -1.04 29.72
N LEU A 21 5.91 -1.31 30.75
CA LEU A 21 7.24 -0.78 30.95
C LEU A 21 8.25 -1.90 30.69
N TRP A 22 9.22 -1.60 29.84
CA TRP A 22 10.22 -2.56 29.40
C TRP A 22 11.62 -2.12 29.78
N ARG A 23 12.44 -3.07 30.22
CA ARG A 23 13.88 -2.90 30.42
C ARG A 23 14.63 -3.50 29.23
N ILE A 24 15.36 -2.64 28.50
CA ILE A 24 16.08 -2.98 27.27
C ILE A 24 17.58 -3.04 27.57
N PRO A 25 18.24 -4.21 27.51
CA PRO A 25 19.69 -4.29 27.66
C PRO A 25 20.43 -3.48 26.59
N ASN A 26 21.54 -2.83 26.96
CA ASN A 26 22.36 -2.11 25.99
C ASN A 26 22.91 -3.07 24.92
N GLY A 27 22.82 -2.66 23.64
CA GLY A 27 23.29 -3.46 22.51
C GLY A 27 22.39 -4.64 22.15
N ALA A 28 21.19 -4.74 22.75
CA ALA A 28 20.20 -5.72 22.35
C ALA A 28 19.85 -5.53 20.86
N THR A 29 19.83 -6.61 20.10
CA THR A 29 19.49 -6.64 18.68
C THR A 29 18.19 -7.41 18.48
N GLN A 30 17.27 -6.86 17.68
CA GLN A 30 16.08 -7.59 17.28
C GLN A 30 16.49 -8.65 16.25
N LEU A 31 16.10 -9.90 16.51
CA LEU A 31 16.24 -11.00 15.57
C LEU A 31 14.91 -11.20 14.87
N LYS A 32 14.94 -11.30 13.54
CA LYS A 32 13.75 -11.54 12.73
C LYS A 32 12.97 -12.77 13.20
N GLY A 33 11.65 -12.63 13.31
CA GLY A 33 10.77 -13.71 13.79
C GLY A 33 10.76 -13.90 15.31
N ASN A 34 11.43 -13.02 16.06
CA ASN A 34 11.34 -12.96 17.52
C ASN A 34 10.60 -11.70 17.98
N ILE A 35 10.07 -11.76 19.20
CA ILE A 35 9.57 -10.58 19.93
C ILE A 35 10.73 -9.60 20.11
N ALA A 36 10.42 -8.30 20.06
CA ALA A 36 11.39 -7.24 20.31
C ALA A 36 12.12 -7.47 21.65
N PRO A 37 13.44 -7.21 21.72
CA PRO A 37 14.20 -7.45 22.94
C PRO A 37 13.69 -6.60 24.11
N GLY A 38 13.66 -7.17 25.31
CA GLY A 38 13.29 -6.46 26.53
C GLY A 38 12.58 -7.34 27.54
N GLU A 39 12.76 -7.06 28.82
CA GLU A 39 11.98 -7.66 29.91
C GLU A 39 10.82 -6.73 30.28
N SER A 40 9.59 -7.22 30.25
CA SER A 40 8.44 -6.48 30.81
C SER A 40 8.56 -6.48 32.33
N ILE A 41 8.84 -5.31 32.90
CA ILE A 41 9.07 -5.16 34.35
C ILE A 41 7.84 -4.65 35.09
N PHE A 42 6.88 -4.05 34.38
CA PHE A 42 5.59 -3.65 34.92
C PHE A 42 4.56 -3.50 33.80
N ALA A 43 3.33 -3.99 34.02
CA ALA A 43 2.23 -3.82 33.07
C ALA A 43 0.93 -3.61 33.85
N LYS A 44 0.08 -2.69 33.40
CA LYS A 44 -1.20 -2.42 34.04
C LYS A 44 -2.25 -1.92 33.07
N LYS A 45 -3.51 -2.28 33.37
CA LYS A 45 -4.72 -1.83 32.69
C LYS A 45 -5.46 -0.82 33.55
N TYR A 46 -5.94 0.24 32.91
CA TYR A 46 -6.74 1.31 33.50
C TYR A 46 -8.08 1.41 32.78
N LEU A 47 -9.16 1.64 33.54
CA LEU A 47 -10.48 1.98 33.01
C LEU A 47 -10.49 3.49 32.76
N ASN A 48 -10.71 3.91 31.52
CA ASN A 48 -10.56 5.33 31.17
C ASN A 48 -11.59 6.21 31.90
N GLU A 49 -12.78 5.68 32.21
CA GLU A 49 -13.84 6.40 32.95
C GLU A 49 -13.47 6.73 34.40
N GLU A 50 -12.48 6.06 34.97
CA GLU A 50 -12.02 6.29 36.34
C GLU A 50 -10.98 7.44 36.43
N HIS A 51 -10.60 8.02 35.28
CA HIS A 51 -9.55 9.03 35.21
C HIS A 51 -9.99 10.29 34.45
N SER A 52 -9.51 11.44 34.91
CA SER A 52 -9.86 12.73 34.32
C SER A 52 -9.14 13.02 33.00
N SER A 53 -7.96 12.41 32.80
CA SER A 53 -7.14 12.61 31.60
C SER A 53 -6.18 11.43 31.38
N PHE A 54 -5.65 11.31 30.17
CA PHE A 54 -4.59 10.33 29.87
C PHE A 54 -3.26 10.66 30.57
N ASN A 55 -2.97 11.95 30.78
CA ASN A 55 -1.77 12.38 31.51
C ASN A 55 -1.80 11.86 32.96
N GLU A 56 -2.97 11.90 33.60
CA GLU A 56 -3.20 11.29 34.93
C GLU A 56 -2.87 9.79 34.93
N VAL A 57 -3.32 9.05 33.92
CA VAL A 57 -3.00 7.62 33.76
C VAL A 57 -1.49 7.39 33.63
N CYS A 58 -0.78 8.23 32.89
CA CYS A 58 0.68 8.12 32.74
C CYS A 58 1.42 8.36 34.06
N HIS A 59 1.06 9.40 34.81
CA HIS A 59 1.66 9.67 36.12
C HIS A 59 1.36 8.56 37.13
N LEU A 60 0.12 8.07 37.15
CA LEU A 60 -0.28 6.95 37.99
C LEU A 60 0.54 5.69 37.64
N PHE A 61 0.68 5.38 36.35
CA PHE A 61 1.49 4.27 35.89
C PHE A 61 2.95 4.38 36.29
N MET A 62 3.59 5.55 36.11
CA MET A 62 4.98 5.77 36.51
C MET A 62 5.18 5.65 38.03
N ASN A 63 4.25 6.17 38.81
CA ASN A 63 4.27 6.07 40.27
C ASN A 63 4.10 4.61 40.74
N GLU A 64 3.15 3.88 40.16
CA GLU A 64 2.91 2.46 40.49
C GLU A 64 4.06 1.55 40.03
N ALA A 65 4.71 1.89 38.92
CA ALA A 65 5.94 1.26 38.44
C ALA A 65 7.18 1.65 39.27
N ARG A 66 7.04 2.58 40.24
CA ARG A 66 8.10 3.08 41.12
C ARG A 66 9.27 3.72 40.37
N LEU A 67 8.97 4.47 39.30
CA LEU A 67 9.95 5.25 38.56
C LEU A 67 10.22 6.58 39.29
N THR A 68 11.14 6.59 40.26
CA THR A 68 11.50 7.82 41.01
C THR A 68 12.61 8.62 40.34
N ASP A 69 13.61 7.95 39.75
CA ASP A 69 14.81 8.59 39.19
C ASP A 69 15.20 8.07 37.79
N GLN A 70 14.34 7.26 37.16
CA GLN A 70 14.59 6.69 35.84
C GLN A 70 13.44 7.06 34.90
N ILE A 71 13.73 7.93 33.94
CA ILE A 71 12.76 8.35 32.93
C ILE A 71 12.90 7.42 31.71
N PRO A 72 11.81 6.83 31.22
CA PRO A 72 11.82 6.09 29.96
C PRO A 72 12.33 6.96 28.81
N GLU A 73 13.16 6.40 27.93
CA GLU A 73 13.74 7.13 26.81
C GLU A 73 12.80 7.23 25.62
N ALA A 74 11.92 6.25 25.44
CA ALA A 74 10.92 6.23 24.38
C ALA A 74 9.57 5.72 24.90
N CYS A 75 8.50 6.24 24.32
CA CYS A 75 7.13 5.81 24.57
C CYS A 75 6.37 5.69 23.25
N VAL A 76 5.72 4.56 23.01
CA VAL A 76 4.80 4.38 21.88
C VAL A 76 3.42 4.01 22.37
N LEU A 77 2.42 4.75 21.90
CA LEU A 77 1.01 4.53 22.23
C LEU A 77 0.25 4.15 20.97
N ALA A 78 -0.26 2.93 20.92
CA ALA A 78 -1.19 2.48 19.90
C ALA A 78 -2.59 2.97 20.26
N CYS A 79 -3.19 3.84 19.45
CA CYS A 79 -4.48 4.45 19.76
C CYS A 79 -5.56 4.03 18.76
N ALA A 80 -6.75 3.72 19.26
CA ALA A 80 -7.92 3.41 18.45
C ALA A 80 -8.52 4.69 17.85
N GLY A 81 -8.00 5.09 16.68
CA GLY A 81 -8.47 6.24 15.91
C GLY A 81 -7.41 6.81 14.96
N PRO A 82 -7.80 7.80 14.15
CA PRO A 82 -6.87 8.47 13.24
C PRO A 82 -5.88 9.32 14.03
N ILE A 83 -4.59 9.15 13.75
CA ILE A 83 -3.52 9.99 14.29
C ILE A 83 -3.25 11.16 13.34
N LEU A 84 -3.33 12.39 13.88
CA LEU A 84 -2.99 13.61 13.16
C LEU A 84 -1.98 14.41 13.99
N LYS A 85 -0.82 14.74 13.40
CA LYS A 85 0.24 15.54 14.07
C LYS A 85 0.58 15.01 15.47
N ASN A 86 0.82 13.71 15.59
CA ASN A 86 1.12 13.01 16.85
C ASN A 86 0.04 13.20 17.94
N THR A 87 -1.21 13.35 17.53
CA THR A 87 -2.37 13.59 18.39
C THR A 87 -3.52 12.66 17.99
N VAL A 88 -4.31 12.22 18.98
CA VAL A 88 -5.58 11.50 18.78
C VAL A 88 -6.69 12.14 19.61
N ASP A 89 -7.90 12.14 19.08
CA ASP A 89 -9.13 12.57 19.76
C ASP A 89 -10.11 11.39 19.79
N PHE A 90 -10.50 10.98 21.00
CA PHE A 90 -11.45 9.89 21.21
C PHE A 90 -12.88 10.43 21.22
N THR A 91 -13.42 10.71 20.03
CA THR A 91 -14.76 11.30 19.87
C THR A 91 -15.91 10.38 20.33
N ASN A 92 -15.65 9.08 20.51
CA ASN A 92 -16.63 8.09 20.96
C ASN A 92 -16.63 7.86 22.49
N VAL A 93 -15.81 8.61 23.23
CA VAL A 93 -15.76 8.54 24.70
C VAL A 93 -16.56 9.72 25.23
N GLU A 94 -17.53 9.46 26.10
CA GLU A 94 -18.48 10.46 26.64
C GLU A 94 -17.76 11.64 27.34
N PHE A 95 -16.51 11.44 27.77
CA PHE A 95 -15.66 12.42 28.45
C PHE A 95 -14.63 13.12 27.54
N GLY A 96 -14.53 12.79 26.25
CA GLY A 96 -13.73 13.54 25.26
C GLY A 96 -12.21 13.56 25.49
N TRP A 97 -11.58 12.39 25.71
CA TRP A 97 -10.12 12.33 25.87
C TRP A 97 -9.38 12.71 24.59
N LYS A 98 -8.34 13.54 24.76
CA LYS A 98 -7.35 13.88 23.73
C LYS A 98 -5.97 13.50 24.25
N ILE A 99 -5.17 12.81 23.42
CA ILE A 99 -3.77 12.52 23.73
C ILE A 99 -2.91 13.30 22.74
N ASP A 100 -1.99 14.12 23.26
CA ASP A 100 -1.02 14.89 22.49
C ASP A 100 0.39 14.40 22.88
N GLY A 101 1.07 13.75 21.94
CA GLY A 101 2.38 13.17 22.22
C GLY A 101 3.46 14.21 22.54
N ALA A 102 3.41 15.40 21.95
CA ALA A 102 4.38 16.45 22.23
C ALA A 102 4.17 17.05 23.63
N ASN A 103 2.92 17.14 24.06
CA ASN A 103 2.60 17.49 25.44
C ASN A 103 3.13 16.44 26.42
N LEU A 104 2.94 15.15 26.14
CA LEU A 104 3.45 14.04 26.97
C LEU A 104 4.98 14.00 27.03
N GLU A 105 5.70 14.25 25.92
CA GLU A 105 7.17 14.37 25.90
C GLU A 105 7.63 15.41 26.93
N LYS A 106 7.02 16.59 26.89
CA LYS A 106 7.37 17.70 27.77
C LYS A 106 7.00 17.43 29.23
N GLU A 107 5.81 16.88 29.47
CA GLU A 107 5.28 16.69 30.82
C GLU A 107 5.96 15.54 31.55
N LEU A 108 6.24 14.43 30.86
CA LEU A 108 6.83 13.22 31.45
C LEU A 108 8.36 13.20 31.36
N GLY A 109 8.96 14.14 30.61
CA GLY A 109 10.41 14.20 30.37
C GLY A 109 10.95 13.09 29.48
N ILE A 110 10.07 12.34 28.79
CA ILE A 110 10.43 11.26 27.87
C ILE A 110 11.01 11.88 26.59
N LYS A 111 12.17 11.38 26.12
CA LYS A 111 12.85 11.97 24.96
C LYS A 111 12.05 11.87 23.67
N SER A 112 11.29 10.79 23.48
CA SER A 112 10.40 10.63 22.33
C SER A 112 9.11 9.91 22.71
N VAL A 113 7.96 10.54 22.42
CA VAL A 113 6.63 9.94 22.52
C VAL A 113 6.00 9.93 21.14
N LYS A 114 5.62 8.75 20.65
CA LYS A 114 4.91 8.59 19.38
C LYS A 114 3.57 7.93 19.58
N LEU A 115 2.53 8.56 19.03
CA LEU A 115 1.22 7.97 18.87
C LEU A 115 1.16 7.32 17.49
N ILE A 116 0.73 6.07 17.46
CA ILE A 116 0.45 5.34 16.22
C ILE A 116 -0.96 4.81 16.26
N ASN A 117 -1.56 4.58 15.09
CA ASN A 117 -2.85 3.91 15.03
C ASN A 117 -2.70 2.44 15.52
N ASP A 118 -3.76 1.89 16.10
CA ASP A 118 -3.83 0.52 16.61
C ASP A 118 -3.50 -0.55 15.55
N PHE A 119 -3.97 -0.38 14.31
CA PHE A 119 -3.58 -1.25 13.20
C PHE A 119 -2.15 -1.02 12.73
N ALA A 120 -1.62 0.20 12.81
CA ALA A 120 -0.19 0.40 12.57
C ALA A 120 0.68 -0.33 13.61
N ALA A 121 0.23 -0.37 14.87
CA ALA A 121 0.86 -1.21 15.90
C ALA A 121 0.74 -2.70 15.53
N MET A 122 -0.44 -3.19 15.12
CA MET A 122 -0.56 -4.57 14.63
C MET A 122 0.38 -4.88 13.47
N GLY A 123 0.55 -3.94 12.52
CA GLY A 123 1.48 -4.06 11.40
C GLY A 123 2.93 -4.27 11.86
N TYR A 124 3.43 -3.44 12.77
CA TYR A 124 4.75 -3.66 13.38
C TYR A 124 4.82 -4.98 14.15
N GLY A 125 3.72 -5.40 14.77
CA GLY A 125 3.61 -6.69 15.45
C GLY A 125 3.87 -7.88 14.52
N LEU A 126 3.50 -7.79 13.24
CA LEU A 126 3.75 -8.84 12.23
C LEU A 126 5.24 -9.18 12.09
N LEU A 127 6.12 -8.19 12.25
CA LEU A 127 7.57 -8.36 12.17
C LEU A 127 8.14 -9.21 13.31
N THR A 128 7.32 -9.45 14.34
CA THR A 128 7.67 -10.24 15.52
C THR A 128 7.10 -11.65 15.51
N LEU A 129 6.25 -12.01 14.55
CA LEU A 129 5.52 -13.29 14.53
C LEU A 129 6.45 -14.49 14.46
N ARG A 130 6.18 -15.49 15.30
CA ARG A 130 6.85 -16.79 15.30
C ARG A 130 6.05 -17.79 14.46
N PRO A 131 6.70 -18.82 13.87
CA PRO A 131 6.04 -19.76 12.96
C PRO A 131 4.80 -20.48 13.51
N HIS A 132 4.70 -20.71 14.82
CA HIS A 132 3.54 -21.36 15.45
C HIS A 132 2.38 -20.40 15.76
N GLU A 133 2.54 -19.10 15.53
CA GLU A 133 1.54 -18.07 15.84
C GLU A 133 0.63 -17.73 14.67
N TYR A 134 0.77 -18.43 13.54
CA TYR A 134 -0.07 -18.26 12.36
C TYR A 134 -0.26 -19.57 11.59
N ILE A 135 -1.28 -19.60 10.74
CA ILE A 135 -1.53 -20.66 9.77
C ILE A 135 -1.22 -20.12 8.38
N VAL A 136 -0.48 -20.89 7.58
CA VAL A 136 -0.26 -20.61 6.15
C VAL A 136 -1.50 -21.05 5.38
N MET A 137 -2.15 -20.10 4.69
CA MET A 137 -3.45 -20.32 4.04
C MET A 137 -3.31 -20.72 2.56
N ASN A 138 -2.19 -20.39 1.91
CA ASN A 138 -1.83 -20.81 0.56
C ASN A 138 -0.32 -21.03 0.40
N ASP A 139 0.04 -21.85 -0.58
CA ASP A 139 1.43 -22.09 -0.96
C ASP A 139 1.92 -21.02 -1.94
N ALA A 140 2.48 -19.95 -1.39
CA ALA A 140 3.15 -18.90 -2.16
C ALA A 140 4.43 -18.47 -1.43
N PRO A 141 5.54 -18.21 -2.16
CA PRO A 141 6.78 -17.78 -1.55
C PRO A 141 6.66 -16.35 -1.04
N LYS A 142 7.29 -16.07 0.11
CA LYS A 142 7.43 -14.73 0.66
C LYS A 142 8.56 -13.97 -0.04
N ASP A 143 8.27 -12.76 -0.51
CA ASP A 143 9.24 -11.80 -1.04
C ASP A 143 9.52 -10.74 0.03
N GLU A 144 10.66 -10.86 0.71
CA GLU A 144 11.09 -9.98 1.82
C GLU A 144 11.42 -8.55 1.37
N THR A 145 11.37 -8.27 0.06
CA THR A 145 11.59 -6.94 -0.53
C THR A 145 10.30 -6.30 -1.02
N ALA A 146 9.15 -6.96 -0.81
CA ALA A 146 7.85 -6.47 -1.23
C ALA A 146 7.00 -5.99 -0.05
N PRO A 147 5.94 -5.20 -0.31
CA PRO A 147 5.00 -4.78 0.72
C PRO A 147 4.40 -5.94 1.52
N MET A 148 4.03 -5.66 2.76
CA MET A 148 3.18 -6.48 3.61
C MET A 148 1.87 -5.74 3.86
N ALA A 149 0.79 -6.46 4.14
CA ALA A 149 -0.46 -5.84 4.57
C ALA A 149 -1.24 -6.73 5.53
N THR A 150 -2.10 -6.11 6.33
CA THR A 150 -3.01 -6.84 7.22
C THR A 150 -4.43 -6.29 7.14
N ILE A 151 -5.37 -7.20 7.33
CA ILE A 151 -6.78 -6.91 7.56
C ILE A 151 -7.23 -7.65 8.81
N GLY A 152 -8.00 -7.00 9.69
CA GLY A 152 -8.42 -7.60 10.94
C GLY A 152 -9.84 -7.22 11.34
N ALA A 153 -10.68 -8.23 11.58
CA ALA A 153 -12.05 -8.04 12.02
C ALA A 153 -12.19 -8.34 13.53
N GLY A 154 -12.77 -7.38 14.25
CA GLY A 154 -13.04 -7.44 15.68
C GLY A 154 -14.33 -6.66 15.99
N THR A 155 -14.26 -5.68 16.88
CA THR A 155 -15.36 -4.72 17.09
C THR A 155 -15.61 -3.87 15.83
N GLY A 156 -14.55 -3.51 15.11
CA GLY A 156 -14.59 -2.90 13.79
C GLY A 156 -13.79 -3.71 12.77
N LEU A 157 -13.48 -3.08 11.65
CA LEU A 157 -12.60 -3.62 10.62
C LEU A 157 -11.47 -2.63 10.39
N GLY A 158 -10.23 -3.06 10.60
CA GLY A 158 -9.07 -2.23 10.32
C GLY A 158 -8.09 -2.91 9.39
N GLU A 159 -7.23 -2.07 8.82
CA GLU A 159 -6.21 -2.44 7.86
C GLU A 159 -4.97 -1.57 8.04
N CYS A 160 -3.80 -2.12 7.67
CA CYS A 160 -2.61 -1.33 7.46
C CYS A 160 -1.70 -2.03 6.46
N PHE A 161 -0.69 -1.31 5.98
CA PHE A 161 0.33 -1.87 5.10
C PHE A 161 1.73 -1.45 5.57
N LEU A 162 2.73 -2.23 5.18
CA LEU A 162 4.12 -1.94 5.43
C LEU A 162 4.89 -1.97 4.12
N THR A 163 5.82 -1.04 3.96
CA THR A 163 6.76 -1.03 2.83
C THR A 163 8.19 -1.21 3.34
N PRO A 164 9.02 -1.99 2.62
CA PRO A 164 10.42 -2.13 2.97
C PRO A 164 11.20 -0.88 2.55
N GLY A 165 12.08 -0.41 3.43
CA GLY A 165 13.11 0.58 3.15
C GLY A 165 14.32 -0.02 2.43
N ASN A 166 15.23 0.84 1.99
CA ASN A 166 16.48 0.43 1.35
C ASN A 166 17.43 -0.33 2.30
N ASP A 167 17.24 -0.15 3.61
CA ASP A 167 17.93 -0.86 4.70
C ASP A 167 17.32 -2.23 5.02
N GLY A 168 16.21 -2.59 4.38
CA GLY A 168 15.43 -3.80 4.65
C GLY A 168 14.53 -3.71 5.89
N GLU A 169 14.48 -2.56 6.57
CA GLU A 169 13.51 -2.32 7.64
C GLU A 169 12.14 -2.00 7.04
N TYR A 170 11.07 -2.50 7.66
CA TYR A 170 9.71 -2.15 7.25
C TYR A 170 9.20 -0.93 7.99
N SER A 171 8.63 0.02 7.25
CA SER A 171 7.85 1.13 7.79
C SER A 171 6.36 0.82 7.67
N CYS A 172 5.61 0.99 8.76
CA CYS A 172 4.17 0.74 8.78
C CYS A 172 3.37 2.03 8.54
N PHE A 173 2.33 1.92 7.72
CA PHE A 173 1.43 3.01 7.36
C PHE A 173 0.00 2.64 7.75
N ALA A 174 -0.61 3.47 8.60
CA ALA A 174 -2.01 3.33 8.96
C ALA A 174 -2.91 3.63 7.76
N CYS A 175 -4.08 3.00 7.71
CA CYS A 175 -5.11 3.32 6.74
C CYS A 175 -6.50 3.15 7.34
N GLU A 176 -7.52 3.63 6.65
CA GLU A 176 -8.94 3.50 7.01
C GLU A 176 -9.63 2.51 6.07
N GLY A 177 -8.89 1.47 5.64
CA GLY A 177 -9.31 0.52 4.62
C GLY A 177 -10.61 -0.20 4.91
N GLY A 178 -10.98 -0.42 6.18
CA GLY A 178 -12.26 -1.03 6.55
C GLY A 178 -13.48 -0.15 6.31
N HIS A 179 -13.27 1.12 5.95
CA HIS A 179 -14.32 2.09 5.63
C HIS A 179 -14.64 2.22 4.13
N THR A 180 -14.03 1.39 3.28
CA THR A 180 -14.35 1.28 1.85
C THR A 180 -15.78 0.80 1.61
N ASP A 181 -16.25 0.99 0.38
CA ASP A 181 -17.64 0.72 0.00
C ASP A 181 -17.92 -0.79 -0.04
N PHE A 182 -19.03 -1.24 0.56
CA PHE A 182 -19.47 -2.62 0.43
C PHE A 182 -20.09 -2.88 -0.95
N ALA A 183 -19.48 -3.78 -1.73
CA ALA A 183 -20.06 -4.30 -2.97
C ALA A 183 -20.83 -5.60 -2.68
N PRO A 184 -22.12 -5.77 -3.03
CA PRO A 184 -22.84 -7.03 -2.84
C PRO A 184 -22.53 -8.06 -3.95
N ALA A 185 -22.41 -9.34 -3.61
CA ALA A 185 -22.04 -10.40 -4.54
C ALA A 185 -23.24 -11.02 -5.29
N ASP A 186 -24.34 -11.28 -4.58
CA ASP A 186 -25.47 -12.04 -5.09
C ASP A 186 -26.80 -11.43 -4.63
N GLU A 187 -27.91 -12.07 -5.00
CA GLU A 187 -29.25 -11.56 -4.73
C GLU A 187 -29.51 -11.35 -3.23
N ILE A 188 -29.09 -12.31 -2.39
CA ILE A 188 -29.28 -12.20 -0.94
C ILE A 188 -28.47 -11.03 -0.36
N GLU A 189 -27.25 -10.80 -0.85
CA GLU A 189 -26.45 -9.65 -0.42
C GLU A 189 -26.95 -8.32 -1.00
N ILE A 190 -27.56 -8.29 -2.20
CA ILE A 190 -28.21 -7.09 -2.74
C ILE A 190 -29.43 -6.71 -1.89
N GLU A 191 -30.22 -7.70 -1.47
CA GLU A 191 -31.34 -7.47 -0.55
C GLU A 191 -30.86 -6.95 0.82
N LEU A 192 -29.83 -7.58 1.39
CA LEU A 192 -29.18 -7.11 2.62
C LEU A 192 -28.65 -5.67 2.47
N TYR A 193 -28.01 -5.36 1.34
CA TYR A 193 -27.50 -4.03 1.02
C TYR A 193 -28.61 -2.98 1.03
N ASN A 194 -29.72 -3.26 0.36
CA ASN A 194 -30.87 -2.35 0.31
C ASN A 194 -31.50 -2.15 1.70
N GLU A 195 -31.67 -3.22 2.49
CA GLU A 195 -32.20 -3.13 3.84
C GLU A 195 -31.31 -2.29 4.77
N ILE A 196 -29.99 -2.49 4.72
CA ILE A 196 -29.06 -1.68 5.52
C ILE A 196 -29.12 -0.22 5.10
N LYS A 197 -29.14 0.06 3.78
CA LYS A 197 -29.25 1.44 3.27
C LYS A 197 -30.50 2.14 3.78
N GLU A 198 -31.64 1.47 3.74
CA GLU A 198 -32.91 1.96 4.27
C GLU A 198 -32.81 2.22 5.78
N SER A 199 -32.28 1.27 6.55
CA SER A 199 -32.14 1.41 8.02
C SER A 199 -31.24 2.56 8.45
N LEU A 200 -30.19 2.85 7.68
CA LEU A 200 -29.25 3.93 7.94
C LEU A 200 -29.71 5.28 7.38
N GLY A 201 -30.80 5.31 6.59
CA GLY A 201 -31.20 6.49 5.83
C GLY A 201 -30.13 6.97 4.84
N CYS A 202 -29.23 6.08 4.41
CA CYS A 202 -28.11 6.45 3.54
C CYS A 202 -28.47 6.21 2.07
N GLY A 203 -28.63 7.29 1.31
CA GLY A 203 -29.10 7.22 -0.09
C GLY A 203 -28.12 6.57 -1.06
N LYS A 204 -26.81 6.54 -0.74
CA LYS A 204 -25.77 6.07 -1.66
C LYS A 204 -25.10 4.76 -1.22
N ARG A 205 -24.42 4.72 -0.07
CA ARG A 205 -23.53 3.59 0.28
C ARG A 205 -23.23 3.51 1.79
N PHE A 206 -22.70 2.37 2.22
CA PHE A 206 -22.15 2.18 3.58
C PHE A 206 -20.80 1.43 3.53
N SER A 207 -20.06 1.49 4.63
CA SER A 207 -18.73 0.85 4.71
C SER A 207 -18.81 -0.66 4.90
N VAL A 208 -17.86 -1.39 4.30
CA VAL A 208 -17.72 -2.85 4.47
C VAL A 208 -17.63 -3.29 5.94
N GLU A 209 -17.11 -2.46 6.85
CA GLU A 209 -17.17 -2.69 8.31
C GLU A 209 -18.58 -3.03 8.83
N ARG A 210 -19.65 -2.51 8.20
CA ARG A 210 -21.05 -2.80 8.61
C ARG A 210 -21.48 -4.25 8.36
N ILE A 211 -20.71 -4.98 7.56
CA ILE A 211 -20.89 -6.41 7.30
C ILE A 211 -19.76 -7.20 7.97
N VAL A 212 -18.52 -6.75 7.80
CA VAL A 212 -17.31 -7.47 8.24
C VAL A 212 -16.83 -6.91 9.59
N SER A 213 -17.65 -7.10 10.62
CA SER A 213 -17.28 -6.81 12.02
C SER A 213 -18.15 -7.64 12.98
N GLY A 214 -17.86 -7.57 14.28
CA GLY A 214 -18.68 -8.20 15.31
C GLY A 214 -20.14 -7.73 15.28
N PRO A 215 -20.39 -6.39 15.24
CA PRO A 215 -21.72 -5.85 14.97
C PRO A 215 -22.29 -6.26 13.61
N GLY A 216 -21.45 -6.39 12.58
CA GLY A 216 -21.88 -6.83 11.25
C GLY A 216 -22.51 -8.22 11.22
N LEU A 217 -22.02 -9.16 12.05
CA LEU A 217 -22.68 -10.46 12.25
C LEU A 217 -24.12 -10.30 12.73
N ALA A 218 -24.34 -9.40 13.68
CA ALA A 218 -25.69 -9.14 14.20
C ALA A 218 -26.60 -8.51 13.16
N THR A 219 -26.06 -7.61 12.32
CA THR A 219 -26.79 -7.01 11.19
C THR A 219 -27.23 -8.08 10.19
N ILE A 220 -26.33 -8.98 9.78
CA ILE A 220 -26.65 -10.07 8.84
C ILE A 220 -27.71 -11.01 9.44
N TYR A 221 -27.53 -11.45 10.69
CA TYR A 221 -28.49 -12.35 11.34
C TYR A 221 -29.88 -11.71 11.48
N SER A 222 -29.95 -10.44 11.84
CA SER A 222 -31.23 -9.71 11.98
C SER A 222 -31.98 -9.64 10.65
N PHE A 223 -31.26 -9.36 9.55
CA PHE A 223 -31.82 -9.40 8.21
C PHE A 223 -32.34 -10.80 7.84
N LEU A 224 -31.54 -11.85 8.07
CA LEU A 224 -31.95 -13.22 7.75
C LEU A 224 -33.14 -13.68 8.60
N ALA A 225 -33.19 -13.34 9.88
CA ALA A 225 -34.30 -13.66 10.77
C ALA A 225 -35.60 -12.96 10.36
N LYS A 226 -35.51 -11.72 9.85
CA LYS A 226 -36.65 -10.98 9.30
C LYS A 226 -37.11 -11.53 7.96
N LYS A 227 -36.17 -11.91 7.09
CA LYS A 227 -36.46 -12.46 5.74
C LYS A 227 -37.02 -13.87 5.80
N PHE A 228 -36.57 -14.68 6.75
CA PHE A 228 -36.96 -16.09 6.93
C PHE A 228 -37.48 -16.35 8.36
N PRO A 229 -38.62 -15.75 8.74
CA PRO A 229 -39.17 -15.90 10.10
C PRO A 229 -39.47 -17.37 10.46
N GLU A 230 -39.75 -18.21 9.47
CA GLU A 230 -40.00 -19.64 9.63
C GLU A 230 -38.76 -20.45 10.01
N LYS A 231 -37.56 -19.89 9.79
CA LYS A 231 -36.26 -20.53 10.11
C LYS A 231 -35.65 -20.06 11.42
N VAL A 232 -36.32 -19.15 12.13
CA VAL A 232 -35.83 -18.60 13.40
C VAL A 232 -35.98 -19.65 14.50
N ASP A 233 -34.87 -20.01 15.15
CA ASP A 233 -34.89 -20.77 16.40
C ASP A 233 -35.22 -19.82 17.57
N PRO A 234 -36.34 -20.01 18.28
CA PRO A 234 -36.75 -19.09 19.34
C PRO A 234 -35.73 -18.94 20.47
N LYS A 235 -35.00 -20.02 20.83
CA LYS A 235 -34.04 -20.00 21.94
C LYS A 235 -32.81 -19.18 21.57
N VAL A 236 -32.25 -19.44 20.38
CA VAL A 236 -31.08 -18.72 19.87
C VAL A 236 -31.43 -17.25 19.64
N HIS A 237 -32.63 -16.97 19.13
CA HIS A 237 -33.08 -15.60 18.91
C HIS A 237 -33.28 -14.82 20.22
N GLU A 238 -33.85 -15.45 21.26
CA GLU A 238 -33.97 -14.83 22.58
C GLU A 238 -32.59 -14.53 23.20
N GLU A 239 -31.64 -15.46 23.08
CA GLU A 239 -30.26 -15.26 23.52
C GLU A 239 -29.59 -14.10 22.77
N PHE A 240 -29.74 -14.05 21.45
CA PHE A 240 -29.26 -12.97 20.60
C PHE A 240 -29.80 -11.60 21.02
N LEU A 241 -31.11 -11.48 21.30
CA LEU A 241 -31.71 -10.22 21.74
C LEU A 241 -31.19 -9.76 23.12
N LYS A 242 -30.84 -10.70 24.01
CA LYS A 242 -30.30 -10.42 25.35
C LYS A 242 -28.81 -10.10 25.36
N ALA A 243 -28.06 -10.52 24.33
CA ALA A 243 -26.60 -10.46 24.32
C ALA A 243 -26.00 -9.06 24.09
N ASN A 244 -26.80 -8.06 23.69
CA ASN A 244 -26.36 -6.68 23.43
C ASN A 244 -25.08 -6.64 22.55
N THR A 245 -23.95 -6.15 23.06
CA THR A 245 -22.68 -6.07 22.32
C THR A 245 -22.03 -7.43 22.02
N GLN A 246 -22.53 -8.52 22.60
CA GLN A 246 -22.04 -9.90 22.41
C GLN A 246 -22.87 -10.71 21.40
N GLN A 247 -23.77 -10.08 20.65
CA GLN A 247 -24.58 -10.75 19.62
C GLN A 247 -23.79 -11.61 18.63
N GLY A 248 -22.64 -11.12 18.16
CA GLY A 248 -21.75 -11.89 17.26
C GLY A 248 -21.23 -13.19 17.89
N LYS A 249 -21.05 -13.23 19.21
CA LYS A 249 -20.63 -14.43 19.95
C LYS A 249 -21.72 -15.50 19.92
N VAL A 250 -22.98 -15.12 20.19
CA VAL A 250 -24.14 -16.03 20.13
C VAL A 250 -24.23 -16.69 18.76
N ILE A 251 -24.06 -15.90 17.69
CA ILE A 251 -24.07 -16.40 16.32
C ILE A 251 -22.94 -17.40 16.10
N GLY A 252 -21.71 -17.06 16.48
CA GLY A 252 -20.55 -17.94 16.32
C GLY A 252 -20.68 -19.28 17.07
N GLU A 253 -21.20 -19.25 18.30
CA GLU A 253 -21.38 -20.45 19.15
C GLU A 253 -22.48 -21.37 18.61
N ASN A 254 -23.51 -20.81 17.97
CA ASN A 254 -24.66 -21.57 17.45
C ASN A 254 -24.53 -21.93 15.96
N ALA A 255 -23.52 -21.45 15.24
CA ALA A 255 -23.43 -21.61 13.79
C ALA A 255 -23.29 -23.06 13.30
N LYS A 256 -22.85 -23.99 14.14
CA LYS A 256 -22.78 -25.42 13.77
C LYS A 256 -24.13 -26.14 13.85
N THR A 257 -25.08 -25.58 14.59
CA THR A 257 -26.36 -26.23 14.93
C THR A 257 -27.58 -25.43 14.49
N ASN A 258 -27.43 -24.15 14.15
CA ASN A 258 -28.51 -23.25 13.73
C ASN A 258 -28.29 -22.77 12.28
N GLU A 259 -29.30 -22.95 11.43
CA GLU A 259 -29.25 -22.64 9.99
C GLU A 259 -28.94 -21.16 9.72
N LEU A 260 -29.66 -20.24 10.38
CA LEU A 260 -29.48 -18.81 10.16
C LEU A 260 -28.11 -18.33 10.68
N CYS A 261 -27.63 -18.87 11.81
CA CYS A 261 -26.28 -18.56 12.30
C CYS A 261 -25.19 -19.07 11.34
N ASN A 262 -25.36 -20.27 10.76
CA ASN A 262 -24.44 -20.77 9.73
C ASN A 262 -24.44 -19.86 8.51
N GLN A 263 -25.62 -19.52 7.98
CA GLN A 263 -25.75 -18.66 6.81
C GLN A 263 -25.17 -17.25 7.06
N THR A 264 -25.36 -16.71 8.26
CA THR A 264 -24.72 -15.45 8.68
C THR A 264 -23.20 -15.52 8.59
N LEU A 265 -22.58 -16.58 9.11
CA LEU A 265 -21.12 -16.74 9.02
C LEU A 265 -20.66 -16.95 7.58
N GLU A 266 -21.42 -17.64 6.72
CA GLU A 266 -21.06 -17.81 5.31
C GLU A 266 -21.05 -16.48 4.55
N ILE A 267 -22.06 -15.62 4.76
CA ILE A 267 -22.12 -14.27 4.19
C ILE A 267 -20.97 -13.41 4.74
N PHE A 268 -20.76 -13.41 6.06
CA PHE A 268 -19.67 -12.66 6.71
C PHE A 268 -18.30 -13.06 6.16
N VAL A 269 -18.00 -14.36 6.07
CA VAL A 269 -16.72 -14.89 5.60
C VAL A 269 -16.51 -14.61 4.11
N GLY A 270 -17.58 -14.70 3.30
CA GLY A 270 -17.54 -14.34 1.88
C GLY A 270 -17.28 -12.85 1.65
N ALA A 271 -17.93 -11.98 2.42
CA ALA A 271 -17.67 -10.54 2.42
C ALA A 271 -16.24 -10.21 2.89
N TYR A 272 -15.77 -10.87 3.95
CA TYR A 272 -14.42 -10.68 4.47
C TYR A 272 -13.37 -11.11 3.43
N GLY A 273 -13.55 -12.27 2.79
CA GLY A 273 -12.66 -12.71 1.71
C GLY A 273 -12.58 -11.71 0.57
N ARG A 274 -13.70 -11.12 0.15
CA ARG A 274 -13.71 -10.11 -0.94
C ARG A 274 -12.98 -8.84 -0.57
N GLU A 275 -13.17 -8.34 0.65
CA GLU A 275 -12.47 -7.14 1.11
C GLU A 275 -10.98 -7.39 1.30
N ALA A 276 -10.60 -8.54 1.83
CA ALA A 276 -9.22 -9.00 1.86
C ALA A 276 -8.61 -9.01 0.45
N GLY A 277 -9.34 -9.53 -0.54
CA GLY A 277 -8.93 -9.49 -1.94
C GLY A 277 -8.82 -8.07 -2.50
N ASN A 278 -9.71 -7.14 -2.13
CA ASN A 278 -9.63 -5.73 -2.52
C ASN A 278 -8.40 -5.05 -1.91
N ALA A 279 -8.12 -5.29 -0.63
CA ALA A 279 -6.90 -4.81 0.03
C ALA A 279 -5.64 -5.37 -0.65
N MET A 280 -5.61 -6.67 -0.96
CA MET A 280 -4.48 -7.28 -1.68
C MET A 280 -4.25 -6.68 -3.07
N LEU A 281 -5.31 -6.28 -3.79
CA LEU A 281 -5.17 -5.58 -5.06
C LEU A 281 -4.52 -4.19 -4.90
N LYS A 282 -4.77 -3.50 -3.80
CA LYS A 282 -4.23 -2.16 -3.50
C LYS A 282 -2.77 -2.20 -3.03
N TYR A 283 -2.36 -3.27 -2.35
CA TYR A 283 -1.01 -3.36 -1.77
C TYR A 283 -0.06 -4.34 -2.48
N LEU A 284 -0.59 -5.30 -3.25
CA LEU A 284 0.15 -6.46 -3.81
C LEU A 284 1.20 -7.04 -2.84
N PRO A 285 0.76 -7.53 -1.66
CA PRO A 285 1.64 -7.78 -0.53
C PRO A 285 2.40 -9.12 -0.66
N ARG A 286 3.38 -9.21 -1.56
CA ARG A 286 4.22 -10.41 -1.72
C ARG A 286 5.12 -10.68 -0.51
N GLY A 287 5.35 -9.68 0.34
CA GLY A 287 5.96 -9.87 1.67
C GLY A 287 5.01 -10.54 2.68
N GLY A 288 3.73 -10.68 2.34
CA GLY A 288 2.73 -11.41 3.11
C GLY A 288 1.49 -10.59 3.40
N PHE A 289 0.34 -11.23 3.25
CA PHE A 289 -0.96 -10.74 3.65
C PHE A 289 -1.43 -11.47 4.91
N TYR A 290 -1.77 -10.73 5.96
CA TYR A 290 -2.05 -11.29 7.27
C TYR A 290 -3.47 -10.98 7.71
N ILE A 291 -4.26 -12.03 7.94
CA ILE A 291 -5.60 -11.97 8.52
C ILE A 291 -5.41 -11.93 10.04
N THR A 292 -5.69 -10.79 10.65
CA THR A 292 -5.60 -10.54 12.08
C THR A 292 -7.00 -10.33 12.68
N GLY A 293 -7.07 -9.81 13.91
CA GLY A 293 -8.33 -9.61 14.63
C GLY A 293 -8.90 -10.90 15.23
N GLY A 294 -9.80 -10.75 16.21
CA GLY A 294 -10.30 -11.87 17.00
C GLY A 294 -11.36 -12.73 16.31
N LEU A 295 -12.04 -12.25 15.26
CA LEU A 295 -13.16 -12.98 14.66
C LEU A 295 -12.72 -14.18 13.82
N ALA A 296 -11.63 -14.07 13.06
CA ALA A 296 -11.11 -15.18 12.26
C ALA A 296 -10.64 -16.38 13.12
N PRO A 297 -9.76 -16.21 14.14
CA PRO A 297 -9.34 -17.33 14.99
C PRO A 297 -10.49 -17.93 15.81
N LYS A 298 -11.49 -17.13 16.23
CA LYS A 298 -12.68 -17.64 16.95
C LYS A 298 -13.62 -18.45 16.06
N ASN A 299 -13.56 -18.29 14.74
CA ASN A 299 -14.39 -18.99 13.76
C ASN A 299 -13.55 -19.84 12.77
N LEU A 300 -12.44 -20.40 13.26
CA LEU A 300 -11.35 -20.98 12.46
C LEU A 300 -11.81 -21.97 11.38
N ASP A 301 -12.82 -22.80 11.67
CA ASP A 301 -13.35 -23.80 10.73
C ASP A 301 -13.87 -23.15 9.42
N TYR A 302 -14.46 -21.95 9.49
CA TYR A 302 -14.98 -21.26 8.29
C TYR A 302 -13.88 -20.67 7.40
N PHE A 303 -12.70 -20.42 7.96
CA PHE A 303 -11.55 -19.89 7.21
C PHE A 303 -10.65 -21.01 6.69
N THR A 304 -10.51 -22.11 7.44
CA THR A 304 -9.52 -23.17 7.17
C THR A 304 -10.10 -24.45 6.59
N LYS A 305 -11.37 -24.80 6.91
CA LYS A 305 -12.02 -26.02 6.42
C LYS A 305 -13.02 -25.75 5.31
N LYS A 306 -13.69 -24.60 5.33
CA LYS A 306 -14.52 -24.13 4.21
C LYS A 306 -13.66 -23.34 3.22
N ASP A 307 -13.99 -23.41 1.93
CA ASP A 307 -13.28 -22.70 0.86
C ASP A 307 -13.78 -21.25 0.66
N ILE A 308 -14.84 -20.84 1.35
CA ILE A 308 -15.58 -19.58 1.13
C ILE A 308 -14.65 -18.36 1.17
N PHE A 309 -13.80 -18.24 2.20
CA PHE A 309 -12.90 -17.11 2.36
C PHE A 309 -11.90 -17.04 1.20
N MET A 310 -11.12 -18.10 0.98
CA MET A 310 -10.05 -18.15 -0.02
C MET A 310 -10.59 -18.05 -1.44
N LYS A 311 -11.76 -18.67 -1.72
CA LYS A 311 -12.45 -18.55 -3.00
C LYS A 311 -12.88 -17.12 -3.27
N SER A 312 -13.44 -16.44 -2.27
CA SER A 312 -13.88 -15.05 -2.37
C SER A 312 -12.72 -14.07 -2.51
N LEU A 313 -11.60 -14.33 -1.81
CA LEU A 313 -10.36 -13.56 -1.89
C LEU A 313 -9.72 -13.65 -3.27
N PHE A 314 -9.59 -14.86 -3.82
CA PHE A 314 -8.95 -15.08 -5.11
C PHE A 314 -9.87 -14.90 -6.32
N ASP A 315 -11.18 -14.79 -6.14
CA ASP A 315 -12.08 -14.42 -7.23
C ASP A 315 -11.83 -12.95 -7.58
N LYS A 316 -10.81 -12.63 -8.38
CA LYS A 316 -10.46 -11.31 -8.94
C LYS A 316 -10.28 -11.32 -10.48
N GLY A 317 -10.83 -12.33 -11.16
CA GLY A 317 -10.88 -12.41 -12.62
C GLY A 317 -9.49 -12.57 -13.22
N ARG A 318 -9.13 -11.73 -14.20
CA ARG A 318 -7.82 -11.84 -14.89
C ARG A 318 -6.62 -11.61 -13.97
N VAL A 319 -6.79 -10.90 -12.85
CA VAL A 319 -5.70 -10.62 -11.88
C VAL A 319 -5.64 -11.61 -10.73
N SER A 320 -6.49 -12.65 -10.72
CA SER A 320 -6.42 -13.75 -9.75
C SER A 320 -5.02 -14.39 -9.64
N PRO A 321 -4.24 -14.60 -10.72
CA PRO A 321 -2.88 -15.13 -10.62
C PRO A 321 -1.93 -14.23 -9.80
N ALA A 322 -2.06 -12.91 -9.91
CA ALA A 322 -1.24 -11.96 -9.15
C ALA A 322 -1.50 -12.09 -7.64
N LEU A 323 -2.77 -12.24 -7.23
CA LEU A 323 -3.12 -12.44 -5.83
C LEU A 323 -2.66 -13.80 -5.30
N ARG A 324 -2.74 -14.86 -6.11
CA ARG A 324 -2.27 -16.20 -5.71
C ARG A 324 -0.76 -16.26 -5.49
N ALA A 325 -0.01 -15.33 -6.07
CA ALA A 325 1.42 -15.17 -5.84
C ALA A 325 1.76 -14.45 -4.52
N CYS A 326 0.78 -13.90 -3.81
CA CYS A 326 0.97 -13.34 -2.48
C CYS A 326 0.72 -14.43 -1.42
N PRO A 327 1.63 -14.61 -0.44
CA PRO A 327 1.36 -15.51 0.67
C PRO A 327 0.34 -14.91 1.63
N VAL A 328 -0.59 -15.75 2.08
CA VAL A 328 -1.70 -15.40 2.98
C VAL A 328 -1.53 -16.18 4.28
N TYR A 329 -1.61 -15.48 5.40
CA TYR A 329 -1.45 -16.03 6.74
C TYR A 329 -2.65 -15.67 7.60
N LEU A 330 -3.13 -16.60 8.43
CA LEU A 330 -4.13 -16.34 9.47
C LEU A 330 -3.43 -16.33 10.83
N VAL A 331 -3.43 -15.18 11.50
CA VAL A 331 -2.74 -14.98 12.78
C VAL A 331 -3.60 -15.49 13.93
N LEU A 332 -2.99 -16.25 14.85
CA LEU A 332 -3.65 -16.89 15.99
C LEU A 332 -3.46 -16.13 17.30
N THR A 333 -2.47 -15.24 17.39
CA THR A 333 -2.17 -14.47 18.61
C THR A 333 -3.01 -13.19 18.70
N GLU A 334 -3.53 -12.88 19.89
CA GLU A 334 -4.36 -11.69 20.13
C GLU A 334 -3.53 -10.45 20.57
N GLU A 335 -2.32 -10.63 21.10
CA GLU A 335 -1.46 -9.56 21.66
C GLU A 335 -0.59 -8.83 20.61
N LEU A 336 -0.95 -8.93 19.32
CA LEU A 336 -0.09 -8.47 18.23
C LEU A 336 0.13 -6.95 18.23
N GLY A 337 -0.91 -6.17 18.54
CA GLY A 337 -0.84 -4.71 18.62
C GLY A 337 0.11 -4.24 19.73
N GLU A 338 0.01 -4.83 20.93
CA GLU A 338 0.88 -4.52 22.06
C GLU A 338 2.35 -4.83 21.75
N ARG A 339 2.61 -5.99 21.09
CA ARG A 339 3.96 -6.36 20.62
C ARG A 339 4.52 -5.38 19.60
N GLY A 340 3.69 -4.87 18.71
CA GLY A 340 4.13 -3.90 17.71
C GLY A 340 4.39 -2.51 18.28
N ALA A 341 3.61 -2.07 19.27
CA ALA A 341 3.92 -0.86 20.02
C ALA A 341 5.26 -0.99 20.74
N HIS A 342 5.54 -2.13 21.37
CA HIS A 342 6.84 -2.43 21.97
C HIS A 342 7.97 -2.44 20.93
N TYR A 343 7.77 -3.11 19.78
CA TYR A 343 8.74 -3.14 18.69
C TYR A 343 9.08 -1.72 18.19
N TYR A 344 8.07 -0.89 17.97
CA TYR A 344 8.31 0.48 17.49
C TYR A 344 8.98 1.35 18.56
N ALA A 345 8.66 1.18 19.84
CA ALA A 345 9.35 1.84 20.94
C ALA A 345 10.85 1.43 21.01
N TYR A 346 11.14 0.15 20.77
CA TYR A 346 12.50 -0.35 20.65
C TYR A 346 13.25 0.27 19.44
N GLN A 347 12.58 0.45 18.30
CA GLN A 347 13.18 1.13 17.15
C GLN A 347 13.48 2.61 17.44
N LEU A 348 12.55 3.35 18.06
CA LEU A 348 12.75 4.76 18.43
C LEU A 348 13.95 4.95 19.36
N LEU A 349 14.18 4.01 20.28
CA LEU A 349 15.37 4.03 21.15
C LEU A 349 16.68 4.00 20.35
N HIS A 350 16.72 3.29 19.21
CA HIS A 350 17.91 3.08 18.40
C HIS A 350 18.10 4.13 17.29
N GLN A 351 17.03 4.81 16.86
CA GLN A 351 17.09 5.88 15.86
C GLN A 351 17.91 7.10 16.33
N ASN A 352 18.04 7.32 17.64
CA ASN A 352 18.81 8.42 18.22
C ASN A 352 20.35 8.23 18.19
N LYS A 353 20.88 7.27 17.41
CA LYS A 353 22.32 6.94 17.36
C LYS A 353 22.96 6.95 15.97
N ALA A 354 22.24 7.35 14.91
CA ALA A 354 22.77 7.35 13.54
C ALA A 354 22.91 8.76 12.96
N ASP A 355 24.08 9.38 13.14
CA ASP A 355 24.49 10.52 12.32
C ASP A 355 25.03 10.01 10.97
N VAL A 356 24.39 10.40 9.88
CA VAL A 356 24.78 10.04 8.51
C VAL A 356 25.83 11.01 7.98
N MET A 357 26.99 10.46 7.63
CA MET A 357 28.07 11.14 6.92
C MET A 357 27.79 11.08 5.41
N GLN A 358 27.44 12.20 4.79
CA GLN A 358 27.34 12.32 3.33
C GLN A 358 28.73 12.67 2.76
N VAL A 359 29.33 11.77 1.98
CA VAL A 359 30.62 12.00 1.31
C VAL A 359 30.38 12.04 -0.20
N CYS A 360 30.62 13.20 -0.82
CA CYS A 360 30.72 13.34 -2.27
C CYS A 360 32.20 13.30 -2.68
N GLY A 361 32.61 12.26 -3.42
CA GLY A 361 33.96 12.15 -4.00
C GLY A 361 34.00 12.61 -5.45
N ASP A 362 34.92 13.54 -5.74
CA ASP A 362 35.17 14.07 -7.08
C ASP A 362 36.19 13.24 -7.87
N ARG A 363 35.94 12.99 -9.16
CA ARG A 363 36.81 12.28 -10.14
C ARG A 363 36.28 12.40 -11.58
N GLY A 364 36.90 13.24 -12.40
CA GLY A 364 36.85 13.14 -13.88
C GLY A 364 35.72 13.87 -14.63
N ILE A 365 36.02 14.29 -15.87
CA ILE A 365 35.40 15.39 -16.64
C ILE A 365 34.17 14.97 -17.51
N ARG A 366 33.70 13.72 -17.50
CA ARG A 366 32.54 13.27 -18.32
C ARG A 366 31.38 12.79 -17.42
N GLY A 367 30.14 13.19 -17.77
CA GLY A 367 28.91 12.71 -17.10
C GLY A 367 28.63 11.22 -17.34
N ASP A 368 27.44 10.73 -16.96
CA ASP A 368 27.00 9.34 -17.15
C ASP A 368 25.87 9.26 -18.19
N LEU A 369 25.69 8.09 -18.82
CA LEU A 369 24.56 7.83 -19.73
C LEU A 369 23.53 6.93 -19.02
N ILE A 370 22.25 7.23 -19.18
CA ILE A 370 21.14 6.36 -18.74
C ILE A 370 20.09 6.23 -19.84
N ILE A 371 19.36 5.12 -19.85
CA ILE A 371 18.21 4.90 -20.73
C ILE A 371 16.91 4.93 -19.90
N SER A 372 15.89 5.60 -20.42
CA SER A 372 14.52 5.40 -19.98
C SER A 372 13.64 4.94 -21.15
N GLY A 373 12.63 4.12 -20.86
CA GLY A 373 11.74 3.59 -21.88
C GLY A 373 10.29 3.47 -21.43
N ASP A 374 9.37 3.67 -22.37
CA ASP A 374 7.94 3.38 -22.29
C ASP A 374 7.61 2.25 -23.27
N CYS A 375 7.31 1.07 -22.72
CA CYS A 375 7.11 -0.18 -23.42
C CYS A 375 5.62 -0.57 -23.34
N GLY A 376 4.84 -0.09 -24.31
CA GLY A 376 3.44 -0.47 -24.46
C GLY A 376 3.28 -1.73 -25.34
N GLY A 377 2.05 -2.23 -25.47
CA GLY A 377 1.77 -3.37 -26.36
C GLY A 377 2.01 -3.08 -27.84
N THR A 378 1.71 -1.87 -28.31
CA THR A 378 1.80 -1.52 -29.74
C THR A 378 3.09 -0.80 -30.12
N ASN A 379 3.66 -0.02 -29.20
CA ASN A 379 4.84 0.79 -29.46
C ASN A 379 5.75 0.80 -28.26
N THR A 380 7.04 0.92 -28.53
CA THR A 380 8.10 1.15 -27.55
C THR A 380 8.74 2.50 -27.84
N ARG A 381 8.93 3.33 -26.82
CA ARG A 381 9.68 4.59 -26.88
C ARG A 381 10.90 4.47 -25.98
N LEU A 382 12.08 4.80 -26.50
CA LEU A 382 13.33 4.80 -25.74
C LEU A 382 13.99 6.17 -25.84
N SER A 383 14.57 6.63 -24.72
CA SER A 383 15.29 7.89 -24.59
C SER A 383 16.63 7.64 -23.90
N LEU A 384 17.70 8.18 -24.49
CA LEU A 384 19.06 8.16 -23.98
C LEU A 384 19.39 9.53 -23.41
N TRP A 385 19.77 9.55 -22.14
CA TRP A 385 20.05 10.76 -21.38
C TRP A 385 21.53 10.85 -21.05
N LEU A 386 22.08 12.06 -21.17
CA LEU A 386 23.38 12.43 -20.60
C LEU A 386 23.15 13.14 -19.28
N ILE A 387 23.61 12.54 -18.18
CA ILE A 387 23.55 13.10 -16.82
C ILE A 387 24.89 13.75 -16.50
N PRO A 388 24.97 15.09 -16.40
CA PRO A 388 26.20 15.75 -15.96
C PRO A 388 26.60 15.29 -14.55
N LYS A 389 27.91 15.19 -14.30
CA LYS A 389 28.40 14.77 -12.98
C LYS A 389 28.08 15.84 -11.93
N GLY A 390 27.75 15.43 -10.71
CA GLY A 390 27.36 16.35 -9.64
C GLY A 390 25.97 16.97 -9.82
N SER A 391 25.18 16.48 -10.79
CA SER A 391 23.78 16.83 -10.89
C SER A 391 23.05 16.52 -9.59
N VAL A 392 22.18 17.44 -9.18
CA VAL A 392 21.29 17.28 -8.04
C VAL A 392 19.88 17.47 -8.53
N SER A 393 18.97 16.58 -8.13
CA SER A 393 17.54 16.76 -8.39
C SER A 393 16.93 17.59 -7.26
N PHE A 394 16.17 18.61 -7.63
CA PHE A 394 15.38 19.39 -6.68
C PHE A 394 13.94 18.88 -6.69
N LYS A 395 13.29 18.92 -5.53
CA LYS A 395 11.89 18.54 -5.41
C LYS A 395 11.00 19.40 -6.31
N GLY A 396 10.06 18.78 -7.04
CA GLY A 396 9.18 19.49 -7.99
C GLY A 396 9.89 19.90 -9.29
N SER A 397 11.01 19.25 -9.62
CA SER A 397 11.70 19.42 -10.90
C SER A 397 11.84 18.08 -11.61
N VAL A 398 11.93 18.13 -12.94
CA VAL A 398 12.29 16.95 -13.73
C VAL A 398 13.71 16.52 -13.34
N ALA A 399 13.95 15.22 -13.30
CA ALA A 399 15.29 14.69 -13.04
C ALA A 399 16.33 15.34 -13.98
N PRO A 400 17.53 15.63 -13.49
CA PRO A 400 18.55 16.29 -14.29
C PRO A 400 18.97 15.40 -15.46
N GLY A 401 19.41 16.01 -16.56
CA GLY A 401 19.89 15.30 -17.75
C GLY A 401 19.37 15.90 -19.04
N GLU A 402 20.09 15.67 -20.14
CA GLU A 402 19.67 16.07 -21.49
C GLU A 402 19.45 14.84 -22.37
N ILE A 403 18.34 14.82 -23.11
CA ILE A 403 18.09 13.78 -24.12
C ILE A 403 19.10 13.97 -25.25
N THR A 404 19.97 12.98 -25.43
CA THR A 404 20.95 12.95 -26.53
C THR A 404 20.44 12.18 -27.74
N PHE A 405 19.51 11.24 -27.52
CA PHE A 405 18.83 10.49 -28.57
C PHE A 405 17.49 9.96 -28.04
N ALA A 406 16.44 9.99 -28.86
CA ALA A 406 15.16 9.36 -28.52
C ALA A 406 14.50 8.82 -29.79
N LYS A 407 13.83 7.68 -29.68
CA LYS A 407 13.15 7.06 -30.81
C LYS A 407 11.96 6.21 -30.38
N LYS A 408 10.97 6.15 -31.27
CA LYS A 408 9.79 5.29 -31.17
C LYS A 408 9.88 4.16 -32.18
N TYR A 409 9.52 2.97 -31.74
CA TYR A 409 9.48 1.73 -32.50
C TYR A 409 8.05 1.17 -32.48
N HIS A 410 7.57 0.69 -33.62
CA HIS A 410 6.32 -0.05 -33.69
C HIS A 410 6.61 -1.53 -33.44
N ASN A 411 6.00 -2.11 -32.41
CA ASN A 411 6.46 -3.41 -31.90
C ASN A 411 6.25 -4.56 -32.90
N GLU A 412 5.25 -4.47 -33.78
CA GLU A 412 4.98 -5.50 -34.79
C GLU A 412 6.06 -5.63 -35.86
N ASP A 413 6.96 -4.64 -35.97
CA ASP A 413 8.05 -4.64 -36.94
C ASP A 413 9.26 -5.46 -36.47
N TYR A 414 9.28 -5.96 -35.23
CA TYR A 414 10.45 -6.61 -34.61
C TYR A 414 10.08 -7.94 -33.94
N GLY A 415 10.98 -8.92 -34.01
CA GLY A 415 10.76 -10.26 -33.46
C GLY A 415 10.94 -10.34 -31.94
N SER A 416 11.65 -9.38 -31.33
CA SER A 416 11.87 -9.33 -29.88
C SER A 416 12.16 -7.92 -29.39
N PHE A 417 12.01 -7.71 -28.08
CA PHE A 417 12.42 -6.45 -27.45
C PHE A 417 13.95 -6.25 -27.47
N SER A 418 14.73 -7.32 -27.35
CA SER A 418 16.19 -7.24 -27.46
C SER A 418 16.63 -6.66 -28.81
N GLU A 419 15.96 -7.07 -29.91
CA GLU A 419 16.20 -6.50 -31.25
C GLU A 419 16.00 -4.98 -31.28
N VAL A 420 14.95 -4.49 -30.61
CA VAL A 420 14.69 -3.04 -30.46
C VAL A 420 15.81 -2.36 -29.68
N CYS A 421 16.30 -2.96 -28.58
CA CYS A 421 17.42 -2.41 -27.81
C CYS A 421 18.72 -2.32 -28.62
N HIS A 422 19.11 -3.38 -29.33
CA HIS A 422 20.31 -3.37 -30.18
C HIS A 422 20.19 -2.33 -31.29
N LEU A 423 19.02 -2.23 -31.93
CA LEU A 423 18.77 -1.21 -32.94
C LEU A 423 18.88 0.19 -32.34
N PHE A 424 18.28 0.44 -31.18
CA PHE A 424 18.36 1.73 -30.48
C PHE A 424 19.81 2.09 -30.14
N MET A 425 20.59 1.16 -29.58
CA MET A 425 22.00 1.40 -29.24
C MET A 425 22.86 1.69 -30.48
N LYS A 426 22.61 0.97 -31.58
CA LYS A 426 23.27 1.21 -32.86
C LYS A 426 22.94 2.58 -33.43
N GLU A 427 21.67 2.98 -33.42
CA GLU A 427 21.21 4.26 -33.94
C GLU A 427 21.66 5.44 -33.07
N ALA A 428 21.72 5.23 -31.75
CA ALA A 428 22.29 6.16 -30.78
C ALA A 428 23.84 6.22 -30.80
N LYS A 429 24.49 5.37 -31.62
CA LYS A 429 25.96 5.28 -31.79
C LYS A 429 26.71 4.97 -30.49
N LEU A 430 26.17 4.09 -29.64
CA LEU A 430 26.75 3.70 -28.34
C LEU A 430 27.91 2.68 -28.45
N LEU A 431 28.89 2.96 -29.32
CA LEU A 431 29.97 2.00 -29.66
C LEU A 431 31.07 1.85 -28.59
N GLU A 432 31.31 2.89 -27.77
CA GLU A 432 32.42 2.92 -26.80
C GLU A 432 32.02 3.35 -25.39
N ARG A 433 30.77 3.78 -25.20
CA ARG A 433 30.26 4.28 -23.91
C ARG A 433 28.87 3.74 -23.68
N LEU A 434 28.74 2.78 -22.78
CA LEU A 434 27.48 2.16 -22.45
C LEU A 434 26.72 2.98 -21.39
N PRO A 435 25.38 2.94 -21.40
CA PRO A 435 24.57 3.42 -20.29
C PRO A 435 24.88 2.66 -19.01
N VAL A 436 24.86 3.36 -17.88
CA VAL A 436 25.03 2.77 -16.55
C VAL A 436 23.72 2.14 -16.08
N ALA A 437 22.61 2.85 -16.26
CA ALA A 437 21.28 2.42 -15.83
C ALA A 437 20.28 2.44 -16.98
N CYS A 438 19.35 1.50 -16.98
CA CYS A 438 18.19 1.45 -17.89
C CYS A 438 16.91 1.18 -17.09
N VAL A 439 15.89 2.01 -17.28
CA VAL A 439 14.56 1.77 -16.72
C VAL A 439 13.54 1.65 -17.82
N LEU A 440 12.74 0.59 -17.78
CA LEU A 440 11.69 0.30 -18.75
C LEU A 440 10.35 0.26 -18.04
N ALA A 441 9.52 1.27 -18.28
CA ALA A 441 8.11 1.28 -17.87
C ALA A 441 7.32 0.37 -18.82
N CYS A 442 6.70 -0.69 -18.30
CA CYS A 442 6.01 -1.69 -19.10
C CYS A 442 4.53 -1.75 -18.77
N ALA A 443 3.68 -1.82 -19.80
CA ALA A 443 2.23 -1.94 -19.67
C ALA A 443 1.82 -3.40 -19.34
N GLY A 444 2.16 -3.85 -18.13
CA GLY A 444 1.84 -5.18 -17.63
C GLY A 444 2.39 -5.45 -16.22
N PRO A 445 2.01 -6.58 -15.61
CA PRO A 445 2.49 -6.97 -14.30
C PRO A 445 3.99 -7.34 -14.37
N ILE A 446 4.79 -6.77 -13.46
CA ILE A 446 6.21 -7.11 -13.33
C ILE A 446 6.40 -8.15 -12.23
N LEU A 447 7.01 -9.28 -12.59
CA LEU A 447 7.41 -10.32 -11.66
C LEU A 447 8.89 -10.62 -11.84
N ASN A 448 9.67 -10.56 -10.76
CA ASN A 448 11.12 -10.84 -10.79
C ASN A 448 11.86 -10.07 -11.90
N ASN A 449 11.59 -8.76 -12.02
CA ASN A 449 12.18 -7.89 -13.05
C ASN A 449 11.94 -8.39 -14.49
N THR A 450 10.79 -9.05 -14.71
CA THR A 450 10.37 -9.62 -15.99
C THR A 450 8.92 -9.24 -16.30
N VAL A 451 8.61 -9.04 -17.58
CA VAL A 451 7.24 -8.86 -18.09
C VAL A 451 7.00 -9.71 -19.34
N GLU A 452 5.77 -10.17 -19.51
CA GLU A 452 5.32 -10.90 -20.70
C GLU A 452 4.13 -10.17 -21.35
N PHE A 453 4.27 -9.80 -22.62
CA PHE A 453 3.22 -9.15 -23.40
C PHE A 453 2.43 -10.19 -24.20
N THR A 454 1.23 -10.51 -23.73
CA THR A 454 0.35 -11.47 -24.42
C THR A 454 -0.37 -10.90 -25.64
N ASN A 455 -0.40 -9.57 -25.78
CA ASN A 455 -1.11 -8.86 -26.86
C ASN A 455 -0.20 -8.53 -28.05
N ILE A 456 1.08 -8.89 -28.00
CA ILE A 456 2.03 -8.77 -29.13
C ILE A 456 1.99 -10.09 -29.90
N LYS A 457 1.94 -10.01 -31.23
CA LYS A 457 1.75 -11.16 -32.14
C LYS A 457 2.66 -12.36 -31.83
N ASP A 458 3.91 -12.10 -31.46
CA ASP A 458 4.93 -13.11 -31.17
C ASP A 458 5.22 -13.29 -29.65
N GLY A 459 4.43 -12.65 -28.78
CA GLY A 459 4.51 -12.85 -27.33
C GLY A 459 5.85 -12.42 -26.72
N TRP A 460 6.18 -11.12 -26.75
CA TRP A 460 7.44 -10.64 -26.19
C TRP A 460 7.54 -10.92 -24.70
N LYS A 461 8.72 -11.43 -24.30
CA LYS A 461 9.17 -11.48 -22.92
C LYS A 461 10.36 -10.55 -22.76
N ILE A 462 10.28 -9.62 -21.81
CA ILE A 462 11.40 -8.75 -21.45
C ILE A 462 11.92 -9.23 -20.10
N ASP A 463 13.16 -9.69 -20.07
CA ASP A 463 13.88 -10.17 -18.88
C ASP A 463 15.01 -9.18 -18.56
N GLY A 464 14.83 -8.38 -17.50
CA GLY A 464 15.78 -7.34 -17.12
C GLY A 464 17.22 -7.85 -16.90
N PRO A 465 17.44 -8.88 -16.07
CA PRO A 465 18.76 -9.49 -15.88
C PRO A 465 19.37 -10.04 -17.18
N GLY A 466 18.55 -10.61 -18.07
CA GLY A 466 18.96 -11.01 -19.41
C GLY A 466 19.50 -9.82 -20.21
N LEU A 467 18.77 -8.70 -20.23
CA LEU A 467 19.18 -7.46 -20.90
C LEU A 467 20.44 -6.82 -20.29
N GLU A 468 20.61 -6.85 -18.96
CA GLU A 468 21.84 -6.37 -18.29
C GLU A 468 23.06 -7.08 -18.89
N LYS A 469 23.00 -8.41 -18.93
CA LYS A 469 24.08 -9.25 -19.44
C LYS A 469 24.28 -9.08 -20.95
N GLU A 470 23.19 -9.01 -21.70
CA GLU A 470 23.23 -8.95 -23.17
C GLU A 470 23.73 -7.59 -23.69
N LEU A 471 23.27 -6.49 -23.09
CA LEU A 471 23.58 -5.12 -23.52
C LEU A 471 24.80 -4.52 -22.81
N GLY A 472 25.28 -5.18 -21.75
CA GLY A 472 26.40 -4.68 -20.93
C GLY A 472 26.06 -3.45 -20.09
N ILE A 473 24.76 -3.22 -19.82
CA ILE A 473 24.27 -2.15 -18.96
C ILE A 473 24.38 -2.61 -17.50
N ALA A 474 24.93 -1.76 -16.62
CA ALA A 474 25.23 -2.18 -15.24
C ALA A 474 23.99 -2.50 -14.40
N THR A 475 22.86 -1.82 -14.65
CA THR A 475 21.58 -2.12 -14.02
C THR A 475 20.41 -1.86 -14.97
N VAL A 476 19.53 -2.84 -15.14
CA VAL A 476 18.28 -2.73 -15.91
C VAL A 476 17.12 -3.06 -14.99
N LYS A 477 16.18 -2.12 -14.85
CA LYS A 477 14.96 -2.31 -14.07
C LYS A 477 13.71 -2.14 -14.92
N LEU A 478 12.84 -3.13 -14.84
CA LEU A 478 11.50 -3.08 -15.37
C LEU A 478 10.58 -2.61 -14.24
N ILE A 479 9.78 -1.59 -14.53
CA ILE A 479 8.75 -1.10 -13.64
C ILE A 479 7.41 -1.11 -14.37
N ASN A 480 6.32 -1.22 -13.62
CA ASN A 480 5.00 -1.07 -14.19
C ASN A 480 4.80 0.39 -14.69
N ASP A 481 3.98 0.58 -15.72
CA ASP A 481 3.66 1.88 -16.30
C ASP A 481 3.06 2.88 -15.28
N PHE A 482 2.18 2.42 -14.38
CA PHE A 482 1.68 3.24 -13.29
C PHE A 482 2.73 3.51 -12.21
N ALA A 483 3.66 2.59 -11.96
CA ALA A 483 4.80 2.89 -11.08
C ALA A 483 5.70 4.00 -11.67
N ALA A 484 5.93 3.97 -12.98
CA ALA A 484 6.60 5.06 -13.69
C ALA A 484 5.79 6.36 -13.56
N MET A 485 4.47 6.31 -13.75
CA MET A 485 3.61 7.47 -13.55
C MET A 485 3.72 8.05 -12.13
N GLY A 486 3.77 7.18 -11.11
CA GLY A 486 3.95 7.54 -9.71
C GLY A 486 5.25 8.31 -9.46
N TYR A 487 6.39 7.82 -9.98
CA TYR A 487 7.64 8.57 -9.94
C TYR A 487 7.55 9.91 -10.70
N GLY A 488 6.81 9.93 -11.81
CA GLY A 488 6.55 11.15 -12.58
C GLY A 488 5.88 12.25 -11.75
N LEU A 489 5.01 11.91 -10.79
CA LEU A 489 4.32 12.88 -9.93
C LEU A 489 5.30 13.76 -9.13
N LEU A 490 6.47 13.22 -8.77
CA LEU A 490 7.51 13.93 -8.03
C LEU A 490 8.17 15.05 -8.86
N THR A 491 7.93 15.07 -10.17
CA THR A 491 8.50 16.02 -11.14
C THR A 491 7.53 17.15 -11.53
N LEU A 492 6.27 17.08 -11.07
CA LEU A 492 5.21 18.01 -11.46
C LEU A 492 5.51 19.45 -11.02
N LYS A 493 5.26 20.39 -11.93
CA LYS A 493 5.29 21.83 -11.68
C LYS A 493 3.88 22.35 -11.38
N PRO A 494 3.73 23.49 -10.66
CA PRO A 494 2.43 24.02 -10.26
C PRO A 494 1.41 24.29 -11.40
N HIS A 495 1.87 24.53 -12.63
CA HIS A 495 0.99 24.75 -13.79
C HIS A 495 0.57 23.47 -14.51
N GLU A 496 1.10 22.31 -14.10
CA GLU A 496 0.84 21.00 -14.73
C GLU A 496 -0.28 20.23 -14.03
N TYR A 497 -0.93 20.82 -13.04
CA TYR A 497 -2.09 20.25 -12.35
C TYR A 497 -3.07 21.32 -11.88
N ILE A 498 -4.31 20.90 -11.63
CA ILE A 498 -5.36 21.69 -10.97
C ILE A 498 -5.53 21.18 -9.55
N VAL A 499 -5.56 22.07 -8.58
CA VAL A 499 -5.90 21.74 -7.18
C VAL A 499 -7.42 21.63 -7.08
N LEU A 500 -7.94 20.49 -6.65
CA LEU A 500 -9.39 20.25 -6.56
C LEU A 500 -9.98 20.59 -5.18
N ASN A 501 -9.20 20.59 -4.10
CA ASN A 501 -9.66 20.96 -2.76
C ASN A 501 -8.59 21.74 -1.96
N GLU A 502 -9.06 22.51 -0.99
CA GLU A 502 -8.21 23.28 -0.07
C GLU A 502 -7.70 22.39 1.07
N ALA A 503 -6.66 21.60 0.79
CA ALA A 503 -5.91 20.87 1.80
C ALA A 503 -4.41 21.07 1.59
N GLU A 504 -3.65 21.01 2.68
CA GLU A 504 -2.19 21.17 2.65
C GLU A 504 -1.50 19.82 2.44
N LYS A 505 -0.41 19.86 1.68
CA LYS A 505 0.47 18.70 1.50
C LYS A 505 1.30 18.48 2.76
N GLU A 506 1.26 17.25 3.29
CA GLU A 506 2.13 16.79 4.37
C GLU A 506 3.40 16.17 3.79
N GLU A 507 4.56 16.67 4.22
CA GLU A 507 5.85 16.14 3.77
C GLU A 507 6.13 14.75 4.32
N GLY A 508 6.64 13.86 3.48
CA GLY A 508 6.97 12.47 3.83
C GLY A 508 5.73 11.56 3.97
N ALA A 509 4.53 12.11 4.02
CA ALA A 509 3.30 11.31 4.01
C ALA A 509 3.14 10.57 2.66
N PRO A 510 2.37 9.46 2.63
CA PRO A 510 2.13 8.72 1.40
C PRO A 510 1.55 9.60 0.28
N ILE A 511 1.88 9.24 -0.96
CA ILE A 511 1.28 9.80 -2.18
C ILE A 511 0.54 8.65 -2.86
N ALA A 512 -0.57 8.91 -3.53
CA ALA A 512 -1.21 7.92 -4.38
C ALA A 512 -1.80 8.56 -5.64
N THR A 513 -2.03 7.73 -6.65
CA THR A 513 -2.67 8.16 -7.90
C THR A 513 -3.65 7.14 -8.41
N ILE A 514 -4.67 7.65 -9.10
CA ILE A 514 -5.66 6.89 -9.84
C ILE A 514 -5.81 7.51 -11.23
N GLY A 515 -5.76 6.68 -12.28
CA GLY A 515 -5.79 7.15 -13.66
C GLY A 515 -6.72 6.35 -14.56
N ALA A 516 -7.75 7.01 -15.10
CA ALA A 516 -8.68 6.40 -16.03
C ALA A 516 -8.30 6.71 -17.50
N GLY A 517 -8.21 5.65 -18.30
CA GLY A 517 -7.91 5.70 -19.73
C GLY A 517 -8.57 4.52 -20.45
N THR A 518 -7.78 3.68 -21.13
CA THR A 518 -8.28 2.41 -21.67
C THR A 518 -8.65 1.42 -20.55
N GLY A 519 -7.92 1.47 -19.44
CA GLY A 519 -8.24 0.79 -18.19
C GLY A 519 -8.26 1.78 -17.01
N LEU A 520 -8.17 1.25 -15.80
CA LEU A 520 -8.04 2.01 -14.56
C LEU A 520 -6.80 1.53 -13.82
N GLY A 521 -5.79 2.37 -13.72
CA GLY A 521 -4.58 2.06 -12.98
C GLY A 521 -4.44 2.88 -11.71
N GLU A 522 -3.69 2.33 -10.76
CA GLU A 522 -3.37 2.96 -9.49
C GLU A 522 -1.95 2.61 -9.06
N CYS A 523 -1.32 3.50 -8.31
CA CYS A 523 -0.13 3.19 -7.55
C CYS A 523 -0.03 4.11 -6.32
N TYR A 524 0.89 3.78 -5.43
CA TYR A 524 1.19 4.60 -4.25
C TYR A 524 2.69 4.74 -4.06
N LEU A 525 3.09 5.76 -3.30
CA LEU A 525 4.47 6.03 -2.93
C LEU A 525 4.55 6.26 -1.42
N THR A 526 5.59 5.72 -0.81
CA THR A 526 5.95 5.98 0.60
C THR A 526 7.35 6.57 0.65
N SER A 527 7.57 7.50 1.57
CA SER A 527 8.90 8.02 1.83
C SER A 527 9.63 7.19 2.90
N ASP A 528 10.95 7.11 2.78
CA ASP A 528 11.83 6.67 3.86
C ASP A 528 12.09 7.80 4.87
N LYS A 529 12.97 7.55 5.85
CA LYS A 529 13.29 8.49 6.93
C LYS A 529 13.99 9.75 6.40
N GLU A 530 14.65 9.64 5.25
CA GLU A 530 15.35 10.71 4.54
C GLU A 530 14.42 11.50 3.61
N GLY A 531 13.16 11.10 3.49
CA GLY A 531 12.16 11.75 2.64
C GLY A 531 12.23 11.33 1.16
N GLN A 532 13.00 10.29 0.83
CA GLN A 532 13.06 9.75 -0.52
C GLN A 532 11.87 8.81 -0.76
N TYR A 533 11.12 9.07 -1.83
CA TYR A 533 9.95 8.26 -2.18
C TYR A 533 10.31 7.05 -3.02
N SER A 534 9.73 5.90 -2.65
CA SER A 534 9.67 4.69 -3.46
C SER A 534 8.25 4.45 -3.94
N CYS A 535 8.08 4.05 -5.20
CA CYS A 535 6.77 3.78 -5.79
C CYS A 535 6.47 2.28 -5.84
N PHE A 536 5.23 1.94 -5.50
CA PHE A 536 4.71 0.58 -5.49
C PHE A 536 3.51 0.51 -6.43
N SER A 537 3.61 -0.33 -7.46
CA SER A 537 2.50 -0.65 -8.35
C SER A 537 1.44 -1.47 -7.62
N CYS A 538 0.19 -1.30 -8.03
CA CYS A 538 -0.92 -2.10 -7.53
C CYS A 538 -1.92 -2.41 -8.66
N GLU A 539 -2.87 -3.29 -8.39
CA GLU A 539 -3.99 -3.64 -9.29
C GLU A 539 -5.29 -3.01 -8.79
N GLY A 540 -5.21 -1.80 -8.21
CA GLY A 540 -6.31 -1.13 -7.50
C GLY A 540 -7.57 -0.92 -8.34
N GLY A 541 -7.46 -0.72 -9.66
CA GLY A 541 -8.62 -0.61 -10.55
C GLY A 541 -9.40 -1.92 -10.75
N HIS A 542 -8.90 -3.03 -10.20
CA HIS A 542 -9.54 -4.33 -10.22
C HIS A 542 -10.36 -4.67 -8.96
N THR A 543 -10.49 -3.73 -8.02
CA THR A 543 -11.42 -3.85 -6.88
C THR A 543 -12.87 -3.98 -7.33
N ASP A 544 -13.72 -4.46 -6.42
CA ASP A 544 -15.12 -4.74 -6.71
C ASP A 544 -15.92 -3.44 -6.90
N PHE A 545 -16.74 -3.37 -7.95
CA PHE A 545 -17.66 -2.23 -8.11
C PHE A 545 -18.84 -2.32 -7.13
N ALA A 546 -18.99 -1.31 -6.27
CA ALA A 546 -20.15 -1.17 -5.39
C ALA A 546 -21.21 -0.26 -6.02
N PRO A 547 -22.43 -0.74 -6.35
CA PRO A 547 -23.48 0.09 -6.93
C PRO A 547 -24.08 1.06 -5.89
N ALA A 548 -24.24 2.33 -6.25
CA ALA A 548 -24.66 3.39 -5.34
C ALA A 548 -26.18 3.56 -5.23
N ASP A 549 -26.97 3.21 -6.25
CA ASP A 549 -28.41 3.44 -6.25
C ASP A 549 -29.15 2.42 -7.13
N ALA A 550 -30.46 2.60 -7.29
CA ALA A 550 -31.28 1.69 -8.07
C ALA A 550 -30.85 1.59 -9.55
N ILE A 551 -30.44 2.70 -10.17
CA ILE A 551 -30.01 2.68 -11.58
C ILE A 551 -28.69 1.94 -11.72
N GLU A 552 -27.77 2.11 -10.77
CA GLU A 552 -26.51 1.37 -10.74
C GLU A 552 -26.67 -0.10 -10.36
N ILE A 553 -27.63 -0.47 -9.51
CA ILE A 553 -27.95 -1.89 -9.21
C ILE A 553 -28.47 -2.59 -10.48
N GLU A 554 -29.33 -1.92 -11.26
CA GLU A 554 -29.78 -2.44 -12.55
C GLU A 554 -28.61 -2.60 -13.55
N LEU A 555 -27.76 -1.58 -13.66
CA LEU A 555 -26.54 -1.63 -14.47
C LEU A 555 -25.61 -2.77 -14.03
N TYR A 556 -25.43 -2.94 -12.72
CA TYR A 556 -24.60 -3.97 -12.11
C TYR A 556 -25.08 -5.37 -12.51
N ASN A 557 -26.39 -5.62 -12.39
CA ASN A 557 -26.97 -6.91 -12.76
C ASN A 557 -26.87 -7.18 -14.27
N GLU A 558 -27.11 -6.17 -15.11
CA GLU A 558 -26.98 -6.32 -16.57
C GLU A 558 -25.53 -6.63 -16.99
N ILE A 559 -24.54 -5.95 -16.42
CA ILE A 559 -23.12 -6.22 -16.71
C ILE A 559 -22.72 -7.62 -16.22
N LYS A 560 -23.20 -8.04 -15.04
CA LYS A 560 -22.94 -9.39 -14.52
C LYS A 560 -23.46 -10.47 -15.48
N GLU A 561 -24.65 -10.27 -16.02
CA GLU A 561 -25.24 -11.17 -17.02
C GLU A 561 -24.43 -11.17 -18.32
N GLU A 562 -24.07 -9.99 -18.86
CA GLU A 562 -23.28 -9.86 -20.10
C GLU A 562 -21.90 -10.51 -19.99
N LEU A 563 -21.25 -10.38 -18.83
CA LEU A 563 -19.92 -10.97 -18.58
C LEU A 563 -19.97 -12.44 -18.16
N GLY A 564 -21.16 -13.00 -17.89
CA GLY A 564 -21.30 -14.34 -17.29
C GLY A 564 -20.66 -14.46 -15.90
N CYS A 565 -20.51 -13.34 -15.17
CA CYS A 565 -19.94 -13.32 -13.83
C CYS A 565 -21.06 -13.21 -12.78
N HIS A 566 -21.30 -14.29 -12.03
CA HIS A 566 -22.44 -14.34 -11.11
C HIS A 566 -22.21 -13.67 -9.76
N ARG A 567 -20.96 -13.28 -9.42
CA ARG A 567 -20.62 -12.68 -8.12
C ARG A 567 -20.27 -11.20 -8.22
N ARG A 568 -19.34 -10.81 -9.08
CA ARG A 568 -18.83 -9.43 -9.13
C ARG A 568 -18.06 -9.15 -10.41
N PHE A 569 -17.78 -7.89 -10.66
CA PHE A 569 -16.81 -7.43 -11.65
C PHE A 569 -15.98 -6.26 -11.10
N SER A 570 -14.88 -5.95 -11.78
CA SER A 570 -13.95 -4.90 -11.38
C SER A 570 -14.47 -3.50 -11.70
N VAL A 571 -14.18 -2.51 -10.85
CA VAL A 571 -14.56 -1.10 -11.02
C VAL A 571 -14.06 -0.50 -12.35
N GLU A 572 -12.95 -0.98 -12.91
CA GLU A 572 -12.49 -0.65 -14.28
C GLU A 572 -13.59 -0.84 -15.34
N ARG A 573 -14.53 -1.78 -15.17
CA ARG A 573 -15.65 -2.00 -16.11
C ARG A 573 -16.65 -0.85 -16.16
N ILE A 574 -16.59 0.06 -15.19
CA ILE A 574 -17.37 1.29 -15.11
C ILE A 574 -16.44 2.50 -15.32
N VAL A 575 -15.32 2.54 -14.58
CA VAL A 575 -14.39 3.67 -14.53
C VAL A 575 -13.25 3.46 -15.53
N SER A 576 -13.60 3.40 -16.82
CA SER A 576 -12.64 3.44 -17.93
C SER A 576 -13.32 3.99 -19.19
N GLY A 577 -12.57 4.20 -20.27
CA GLY A 577 -13.13 4.59 -21.57
C GLY A 577 -14.15 3.57 -22.08
N PRO A 578 -13.82 2.27 -22.09
CA PRO A 578 -14.80 1.21 -22.35
C PRO A 578 -15.96 1.20 -21.34
N GLY A 579 -15.70 1.47 -20.06
CA GLY A 579 -16.75 1.52 -19.04
C GLY A 579 -17.78 2.63 -19.30
N LEU A 580 -17.34 3.82 -19.73
CA LEU A 580 -18.23 4.91 -20.14
C LEU A 580 -19.14 4.51 -21.32
N ALA A 581 -18.62 3.71 -22.26
CA ALA A 581 -19.43 3.16 -23.34
C ALA A 581 -20.47 2.15 -22.83
N THR A 582 -20.09 1.29 -21.88
CA THR A 582 -21.00 0.34 -21.23
C THR A 582 -22.16 1.05 -20.54
N ILE A 583 -21.89 2.11 -19.78
CA ILE A 583 -22.94 2.91 -19.11
C ILE A 583 -23.91 3.50 -20.15
N TYR A 584 -23.38 4.11 -21.22
CA TYR A 584 -24.23 4.66 -22.28
C TYR A 584 -25.08 3.58 -22.98
N LYS A 585 -24.50 2.41 -23.28
CA LYS A 585 -25.22 1.27 -23.89
C LYS A 585 -26.41 0.84 -23.02
N PHE A 586 -26.19 0.71 -21.71
CA PHE A 586 -27.25 0.41 -20.75
C PHE A 586 -28.34 1.49 -20.74
N LEU A 587 -27.96 2.78 -20.65
CA LEU A 587 -28.92 3.88 -20.64
C LEU A 587 -29.72 3.98 -21.94
N ALA A 588 -29.09 3.77 -23.09
CA ALA A 588 -29.75 3.77 -24.39
C ALA A 588 -30.77 2.62 -24.52
N LYS A 589 -30.45 1.44 -23.97
CA LYS A 589 -31.37 0.30 -23.90
C LYS A 589 -32.54 0.57 -22.94
N LYS A 590 -32.26 1.13 -21.76
CA LYS A 590 -33.27 1.42 -20.74
C LYS A 590 -34.21 2.57 -21.13
N PHE A 591 -33.69 3.56 -21.85
CA PHE A 591 -34.42 4.77 -22.25
C PHE A 591 -34.41 4.99 -23.76
N PRO A 592 -35.01 4.08 -24.57
CA PRO A 592 -34.93 4.14 -26.03
C PRO A 592 -35.53 5.43 -26.62
N LYS A 593 -36.49 6.06 -25.94
CA LYS A 593 -37.11 7.33 -26.36
C LYS A 593 -36.18 8.54 -26.20
N LYS A 594 -35.11 8.44 -25.40
CA LYS A 594 -34.13 9.50 -25.15
C LYS A 594 -32.90 9.39 -26.06
N VAL A 595 -32.82 8.35 -26.88
CA VAL A 595 -31.66 8.10 -27.75
C VAL A 595 -31.62 9.11 -28.88
N ASN A 596 -30.55 9.91 -28.95
CA ASN A 596 -30.23 10.72 -30.11
C ASN A 596 -29.62 9.83 -31.21
N LYS A 597 -30.36 9.65 -32.30
CA LYS A 597 -29.97 8.76 -33.40
C LYS A 597 -28.58 9.08 -33.97
N ARG A 598 -28.25 10.37 -34.17
CA ARG A 598 -26.96 10.75 -34.76
C ARG A 598 -25.78 10.35 -33.86
N VAL A 599 -25.92 10.59 -32.56
CA VAL A 599 -24.89 10.22 -31.57
C VAL A 599 -24.78 8.70 -31.46
N HIS A 600 -25.93 8.01 -31.45
CA HIS A 600 -25.97 6.55 -31.35
C HIS A 600 -25.34 5.86 -32.57
N ASP A 601 -25.64 6.32 -33.79
CA ASP A 601 -25.05 5.78 -35.01
C ASP A 601 -23.52 5.99 -35.01
N ALA A 602 -23.04 7.16 -34.57
CA ALA A 602 -21.61 7.43 -34.41
C ALA A 602 -20.96 6.52 -33.35
N PHE A 603 -21.65 6.27 -32.23
CA PHE A 603 -21.22 5.34 -31.19
C PHE A 603 -21.06 3.91 -31.73
N LEU A 604 -22.03 3.40 -32.48
CA LEU A 604 -21.96 2.05 -33.06
C LEU A 604 -20.78 1.91 -34.05
N LEU A 605 -20.46 2.96 -34.80
CA LEU A 605 -19.33 2.95 -35.76
C LEU A 605 -17.94 3.09 -35.10
N ALA A 606 -17.86 3.64 -33.89
CA ALA A 606 -16.61 4.03 -33.26
C ALA A 606 -15.77 2.86 -32.70
N LYS A 607 -16.29 1.64 -32.65
CA LYS A 607 -15.59 0.44 -32.13
C LYS A 607 -14.92 0.72 -30.76
N SER A 608 -13.60 0.64 -30.65
CA SER A 608 -12.84 0.89 -29.42
C SER A 608 -12.88 2.34 -28.93
N LEU A 609 -13.33 3.29 -29.75
CA LEU A 609 -13.45 4.71 -29.42
C LEU A 609 -14.86 5.11 -28.96
N GLN A 610 -15.73 4.15 -28.67
CA GLN A 610 -17.09 4.38 -28.19
C GLN A 610 -17.17 5.33 -26.99
N GLY A 611 -16.33 5.14 -25.97
CA GLY A 611 -16.29 6.03 -24.80
C GLY A 611 -15.93 7.47 -25.16
N LYS A 612 -15.10 7.68 -26.20
CA LYS A 612 -14.79 9.01 -26.71
C LYS A 612 -16.03 9.69 -27.29
N ILE A 613 -16.87 8.96 -28.05
CA ILE A 613 -18.12 9.50 -28.59
C ILE A 613 -19.03 9.97 -27.45
N VAL A 614 -19.15 9.18 -26.38
CA VAL A 614 -19.95 9.56 -25.20
C VAL A 614 -19.37 10.83 -24.56
N GLY A 615 -18.06 10.89 -24.30
CA GLY A 615 -17.41 12.06 -23.71
C GLY A 615 -17.55 13.33 -24.55
N ASP A 616 -17.29 13.24 -25.87
CA ASP A 616 -17.37 14.37 -26.80
C ASP A 616 -18.78 14.99 -26.85
N ASN A 617 -19.83 14.18 -26.62
CA ASN A 617 -21.23 14.60 -26.69
C ASN A 617 -21.86 14.82 -25.30
N ALA A 618 -21.13 14.63 -24.20
CA ALA A 618 -21.68 14.68 -22.84
C ALA A 618 -22.30 16.05 -22.49
N LYS A 619 -21.83 17.14 -23.10
CA LYS A 619 -22.40 18.48 -22.87
C LYS A 619 -23.66 18.78 -23.70
N THR A 620 -23.93 17.99 -24.74
CA THR A 620 -24.97 18.29 -25.74
C THR A 620 -26.03 17.20 -25.90
N ASP A 621 -25.78 15.99 -25.37
CA ASP A 621 -26.69 14.85 -25.42
C ASP A 621 -27.06 14.37 -24.01
N GLU A 622 -28.36 14.15 -23.77
CA GLU A 622 -28.90 13.83 -22.44
C GLU A 622 -28.34 12.51 -21.89
N LEU A 623 -28.32 11.44 -22.69
CA LEU A 623 -27.85 10.14 -22.25
C LEU A 623 -26.32 10.11 -22.10
N CYS A 624 -25.60 10.84 -22.94
CA CYS A 624 -24.15 11.01 -22.76
C CYS A 624 -23.82 11.80 -21.50
N ASN A 625 -24.58 12.86 -21.17
CA ASN A 625 -24.42 13.58 -19.91
C ASN A 625 -24.65 12.64 -18.72
N GLN A 626 -25.76 11.91 -18.73
CA GLN A 626 -26.09 10.98 -17.64
C GLN A 626 -25.04 9.87 -17.49
N ALA A 627 -24.53 9.34 -18.61
CA ALA A 627 -23.44 8.36 -18.57
C ALA A 627 -22.16 8.94 -17.95
N MET A 628 -21.82 10.18 -18.29
CA MET A 628 -20.66 10.88 -17.71
C MET A 628 -20.86 11.16 -16.22
N GLU A 629 -22.06 11.53 -15.78
CA GLU A 629 -22.34 11.78 -14.35
C GLU A 629 -22.20 10.49 -13.52
N ILE A 630 -22.72 9.35 -14.01
CA ILE A 630 -22.53 8.04 -13.36
C ILE A 630 -21.03 7.67 -13.35
N PHE A 631 -20.33 7.85 -14.46
CA PHE A 631 -18.90 7.58 -14.55
C PHE A 631 -18.09 8.41 -13.54
N VAL A 632 -18.36 9.71 -13.42
CA VAL A 632 -17.63 10.62 -12.53
C VAL A 632 -17.97 10.37 -11.06
N ASP A 633 -19.22 10.03 -10.73
CA ASP A 633 -19.60 9.62 -9.37
C ASP A 633 -18.89 8.31 -8.99
N ALA A 634 -18.91 7.30 -9.86
CA ALA A 634 -18.19 6.04 -9.65
C ALA A 634 -16.67 6.25 -9.51
N TYR A 635 -16.08 7.13 -10.33
CA TYR A 635 -14.67 7.48 -10.23
C TYR A 635 -14.36 8.17 -8.90
N GLY A 636 -15.18 9.12 -8.47
CA GLY A 636 -15.04 9.76 -7.16
C GLY A 636 -15.12 8.75 -6.01
N ARG A 637 -16.05 7.79 -6.07
CA ARG A 637 -16.18 6.74 -5.04
C ARG A 637 -14.95 5.84 -4.96
N GLU A 638 -14.41 5.41 -6.10
CA GLU A 638 -13.20 4.59 -6.14
C GLU A 638 -11.97 5.38 -5.68
N ALA A 639 -11.83 6.64 -6.10
CA ALA A 639 -10.80 7.54 -5.59
C ALA A 639 -10.87 7.66 -4.06
N GLY A 640 -12.07 7.83 -3.50
CA GLY A 640 -12.28 7.84 -2.05
C GLY A 640 -11.90 6.50 -1.38
N CYS A 641 -12.16 5.36 -2.02
CA CYS A 641 -11.74 4.05 -1.51
C CYS A 641 -10.21 3.89 -1.55
N ALA A 642 -9.54 4.31 -2.63
CA ALA A 642 -8.09 4.35 -2.71
C ALA A 642 -7.48 5.27 -1.63
N MET A 643 -8.06 6.46 -1.43
CA MET A 643 -7.63 7.39 -0.38
C MET A 643 -7.77 6.78 1.04
N LEU A 644 -8.82 6.01 1.30
CA LEU A 644 -8.95 5.28 2.57
C LEU A 644 -7.84 4.22 2.76
N LYS A 645 -7.41 3.55 1.69
CA LYS A 645 -6.37 2.51 1.72
C LYS A 645 -4.95 3.06 1.86
N TYR A 646 -4.68 4.26 1.36
CA TYR A 646 -3.32 4.82 1.37
C TYR A 646 -3.14 6.01 2.32
N LEU A 647 -4.23 6.68 2.74
CA LEU A 647 -4.23 7.98 3.43
C LEU A 647 -3.17 8.97 2.87
N PRO A 648 -3.21 9.30 1.58
CA PRO A 648 -2.11 9.94 0.88
C PRO A 648 -2.04 11.46 1.12
N ARG A 649 -1.71 11.89 2.35
CA ARG A 649 -1.60 13.30 2.73
C ARG A 649 -0.43 14.03 2.05
N GLY A 650 0.49 13.30 1.41
CA GLY A 650 1.48 13.85 0.49
C GLY A 650 0.90 14.26 -0.87
N GLY A 651 -0.34 13.87 -1.15
CA GLY A 651 -1.11 14.21 -2.35
C GLY A 651 -1.79 13.00 -3.00
N PHE A 652 -3.05 13.18 -3.38
CA PHE A 652 -3.81 12.27 -4.23
C PHE A 652 -3.93 12.83 -5.64
N TYR A 653 -3.41 12.11 -6.63
CA TYR A 653 -3.30 12.62 -8.00
C TYR A 653 -4.22 11.86 -8.94
N ILE A 654 -5.14 12.56 -9.58
CA ILE A 654 -5.98 12.06 -10.66
C ILE A 654 -5.18 12.22 -11.96
N THR A 655 -4.85 11.10 -12.57
CA THR A 655 -4.07 11.01 -13.81
C THR A 655 -4.91 10.37 -14.92
N GLY A 656 -4.28 9.96 -16.02
CA GLY A 656 -4.97 9.37 -17.16
C GLY A 656 -5.67 10.40 -18.05
N GLY A 657 -6.03 9.98 -19.27
CA GLY A 657 -6.50 10.90 -20.30
C GLY A 657 -7.98 11.32 -20.19
N LEU A 658 -8.80 10.63 -19.38
CA LEU A 658 -10.24 10.91 -19.33
C LEU A 658 -10.58 12.17 -18.52
N ALA A 659 -10.02 12.34 -17.33
CA ALA A 659 -10.27 13.51 -16.49
C ALA A 659 -9.85 14.84 -17.15
N PRO A 660 -8.62 15.01 -17.68
CA PRO A 660 -8.21 16.27 -18.33
C PRO A 660 -8.96 16.57 -19.62
N LYS A 661 -9.57 15.58 -20.28
CA LYS A 661 -10.44 15.80 -21.46
C LYS A 661 -11.87 16.20 -21.09
N ASN A 662 -12.26 16.07 -19.81
CA ASN A 662 -13.62 16.31 -19.31
C ASN A 662 -13.63 17.22 -18.07
N LEU A 663 -12.74 18.23 -18.03
CA LEU A 663 -12.45 19.06 -16.85
C LEU A 663 -13.69 19.57 -16.11
N ASP A 664 -14.71 20.08 -16.83
CA ASP A 664 -15.90 20.66 -16.21
C ASP A 664 -16.60 19.70 -15.23
N TYR A 665 -16.59 18.39 -15.48
CA TYR A 665 -17.20 17.41 -14.57
C TYR A 665 -16.41 17.19 -13.27
N PHE A 666 -15.11 17.52 -13.26
CA PHE A 666 -14.23 17.38 -12.11
C PHE A 666 -13.99 18.71 -11.39
N THR A 667 -14.08 19.85 -12.09
CA THR A 667 -13.71 21.17 -11.55
C THR A 667 -14.90 22.12 -11.37
N GLN A 668 -15.99 21.97 -12.14
CA GLN A 668 -17.16 22.85 -12.06
C GLN A 668 -18.37 22.16 -11.45
N LYS A 669 -18.48 20.84 -11.61
CA LYS A 669 -19.47 20.02 -10.93
C LYS A 669 -18.87 19.41 -9.67
N ASP A 670 -19.61 19.43 -8.56
CA ASP A 670 -19.16 18.81 -7.30
C ASP A 670 -19.31 17.28 -7.28
N ILE A 671 -19.60 16.63 -8.41
CA ILE A 671 -19.92 15.19 -8.46
C ILE A 671 -18.77 14.34 -7.93
N PHE A 672 -17.56 14.55 -8.49
CA PHE A 672 -16.39 13.77 -8.12
C PHE A 672 -16.03 13.93 -6.64
N LEU A 673 -15.90 15.18 -6.16
CA LEU A 673 -15.52 15.46 -4.78
C LEU A 673 -16.59 15.04 -3.77
N ASN A 674 -17.88 15.24 -4.08
CA ASN A 674 -18.96 14.77 -3.22
C ASN A 674 -18.95 13.24 -3.11
N ALA A 675 -18.76 12.53 -4.23
CA ALA A 675 -18.65 11.08 -4.24
C ALA A 675 -17.42 10.58 -3.46
N CYS A 676 -16.27 11.24 -3.65
CA CYS A 676 -15.02 10.96 -2.96
C CYS A 676 -15.12 11.17 -1.45
N PHE A 677 -15.64 12.31 -1.02
CA PHE A 677 -15.73 12.69 0.40
C PHE A 677 -16.96 12.17 1.12
N ASN A 678 -17.91 11.51 0.44
CA ASN A 678 -18.98 10.79 1.09
C ASN A 678 -18.42 9.50 1.72
N LYS A 679 -17.61 9.68 2.78
CA LYS A 679 -16.91 8.84 3.78
C LYS A 679 -17.70 8.37 5.02
N GLY A 680 -18.86 8.96 5.31
CA GLY A 680 -19.48 8.81 6.62
C GLY A 680 -18.62 9.45 7.71
N ARG A 681 -18.39 8.77 8.84
CA ARG A 681 -17.61 9.32 9.97
C ARG A 681 -16.14 9.67 9.61
N VAL A 682 -15.56 9.02 8.61
CA VAL A 682 -14.18 9.25 8.16
C VAL A 682 -14.07 10.30 7.04
N SER A 683 -15.18 10.95 6.65
CA SER A 683 -15.17 12.07 5.71
C SER A 683 -14.17 13.20 6.05
N PRO A 684 -14.00 13.62 7.32
CA PRO A 684 -12.99 14.63 7.67
C PRO A 684 -11.56 14.22 7.34
N ALA A 685 -11.21 12.94 7.53
CA ALA A 685 -9.87 12.42 7.19
C ALA A 685 -9.59 12.53 5.68
N LEU A 686 -10.60 12.27 4.83
CA LEU A 686 -10.43 12.41 3.38
C LEU A 686 -10.34 13.86 2.93
N LYS A 687 -11.12 14.77 3.55
CA LYS A 687 -11.06 16.20 3.22
C LYS A 687 -9.71 16.84 3.55
N ALA A 688 -8.94 16.24 4.46
CA ALA A 688 -7.59 16.66 4.82
C ALA A 688 -6.51 16.19 3.81
N ILE A 689 -6.88 15.40 2.79
CA ILE A 689 -5.95 14.97 1.74
C ILE A 689 -6.02 15.97 0.58
N PRO A 690 -4.89 16.53 0.12
CA PRO A 690 -4.88 17.38 -1.08
C PRO A 690 -5.04 16.54 -2.34
N ILE A 691 -5.95 16.97 -3.21
CA ILE A 691 -6.32 16.29 -4.46
C ILE A 691 -5.92 17.16 -5.64
N TYR A 692 -5.21 16.56 -6.59
CA TYR A 692 -4.70 17.22 -7.78
C TYR A 692 -5.16 16.50 -9.05
N LEU A 693 -5.66 17.24 -10.04
CA LEU A 693 -5.95 16.73 -11.38
C LEU A 693 -4.78 17.07 -12.30
N VAL A 694 -4.07 16.07 -12.80
CA VAL A 694 -2.88 16.26 -13.64
C VAL A 694 -3.25 16.55 -15.08
N LEU A 695 -2.57 17.55 -15.67
CA LEU A 695 -2.81 18.03 -17.04
C LEU A 695 -1.79 17.51 -18.05
N THR A 696 -0.61 17.05 -17.61
CA THR A 696 0.45 16.56 -18.50
C THR A 696 0.30 15.07 -18.82
N GLU A 697 0.68 14.67 -20.05
CA GLU A 697 0.54 13.29 -20.54
C GLU A 697 1.86 12.49 -20.49
N ASP A 698 3.01 13.15 -20.25
CA ASP A 698 4.36 12.55 -20.30
C ASP A 698 4.87 12.03 -18.93
N LEU A 699 3.99 11.91 -17.93
CA LEU A 699 4.36 11.49 -16.57
C LEU A 699 5.11 10.16 -16.52
N GLY A 700 4.66 9.17 -17.28
CA GLY A 700 5.30 7.84 -17.31
C GLY A 700 6.75 7.91 -17.81
N GLU A 701 6.99 8.69 -18.86
CA GLU A 701 8.34 8.90 -19.42
C GLU A 701 9.24 9.65 -18.43
N ARG A 702 8.71 10.71 -17.79
CA ARG A 702 9.43 11.47 -16.75
C ARG A 702 9.78 10.61 -15.55
N GLY A 703 8.87 9.75 -15.11
CA GLY A 703 9.11 8.89 -13.96
C GLY A 703 10.06 7.73 -14.26
N ALA A 704 10.02 7.15 -15.46
CA ALA A 704 11.05 6.20 -15.89
C ALA A 704 12.45 6.85 -15.90
N HIS A 705 12.55 8.10 -16.38
CA HIS A 705 13.79 8.87 -16.30
C HIS A 705 14.20 9.16 -14.85
N TYR A 706 13.27 9.59 -14.00
CA TYR A 706 13.53 9.86 -12.59
C TYR A 706 14.06 8.62 -11.85
N TYR A 707 13.45 7.46 -12.07
CA TYR A 707 13.90 6.22 -11.45
C TYR A 707 15.27 5.76 -12.00
N ALA A 708 15.52 5.93 -13.31
CA ALA A 708 16.83 5.67 -13.88
C ALA A 708 17.93 6.55 -13.28
N TYR A 709 17.62 7.82 -13.01
CA TYR A 709 18.51 8.74 -12.29
C TYR A 709 18.75 8.29 -10.85
N GLN A 710 17.72 7.84 -10.11
CA GLN A 710 17.88 7.28 -8.77
C GLN A 710 18.79 6.05 -8.77
N LEU A 711 18.60 5.10 -9.71
CA LEU A 711 19.45 3.92 -9.85
C LEU A 711 20.92 4.30 -10.12
N LEU A 712 21.17 5.30 -10.95
CA LEU A 712 22.51 5.83 -11.17
C LEU A 712 23.13 6.37 -9.86
N GLN A 713 22.36 7.10 -9.05
CA GLN A 713 22.85 7.60 -7.76
C GLN A 713 23.21 6.46 -6.80
N THR A 714 22.34 5.46 -6.68
CA THR A 714 22.61 4.28 -5.85
C THR A 714 23.85 3.52 -6.32
N TYR A 715 24.01 3.33 -7.63
CA TYR A 715 25.20 2.72 -8.23
C TYR A 715 26.48 3.49 -7.88
N ASN A 716 26.45 4.82 -8.05
CA ASN A 716 27.60 5.68 -7.75
C ASN A 716 27.95 5.70 -6.26
N GLN A 717 26.94 5.70 -5.36
CA GLN A 717 27.14 5.59 -3.91
C GLN A 717 27.73 4.23 -3.50
N GLY A 718 27.27 3.13 -4.11
CA GLY A 718 27.82 1.80 -3.89
C GLY A 718 29.31 1.72 -4.25
N LEU A 719 29.71 2.27 -5.40
CA LEU A 719 31.12 2.36 -5.79
C LEU A 719 31.97 3.21 -4.83
N LEU A 720 31.41 4.30 -4.30
CA LEU A 720 32.06 5.13 -3.29
C LEU A 720 32.24 4.35 -1.97
N GLY A 721 31.23 3.61 -1.52
CA GLY A 721 31.30 2.74 -0.34
C GLY A 721 32.39 1.68 -0.47
N ASP A 722 32.46 1.01 -1.62
CA ASP A 722 33.52 0.02 -1.92
C ASP A 722 34.91 0.65 -1.99
N THR A 723 35.01 1.88 -2.51
CA THR A 723 36.27 2.63 -2.56
C THR A 723 36.73 3.02 -1.16
N ILE A 724 35.84 3.57 -0.32
CA ILE A 724 36.14 3.92 1.07
C ILE A 724 36.49 2.66 1.87
N ALA A 725 35.81 1.54 1.64
CA ALA A 725 36.16 0.26 2.25
C ALA A 725 37.56 -0.20 1.84
N ARG A 726 37.93 -0.08 0.56
CA ARG A 726 39.28 -0.40 0.05
C ARG A 726 40.34 0.58 0.56
N GLU A 727 40.04 1.87 0.67
CA GLU A 727 40.93 2.89 1.22
C GLU A 727 41.12 2.72 2.73
N ARG A 728 40.07 2.38 3.49
CA ARG A 728 40.18 2.01 4.92
C ARG A 728 40.98 0.73 5.13
N VAL A 729 40.85 -0.24 4.21
CA VAL A 729 41.69 -1.45 4.21
C VAL A 729 43.14 -1.07 3.90
N GLN A 730 43.39 -0.22 2.90
CA GLN A 730 44.74 0.29 2.60
C GLN A 730 45.33 1.16 3.72
N GLU A 731 44.55 2.00 4.40
CA GLU A 731 44.99 2.74 5.59
C GLU A 731 45.27 1.81 6.77
N LYS A 732 44.48 0.76 6.99
CA LYS A 732 44.80 -0.31 7.96
C LYS A 732 46.11 -1.02 7.60
N PHE A 733 46.39 -1.22 6.31
CA PHE A 733 47.66 -1.81 5.87
C PHE A 733 48.83 -0.81 5.82
N ALA A 734 48.58 0.50 5.69
CA ALA A 734 49.58 1.55 5.66
C ALA A 734 49.96 2.06 7.07
N THR A 735 49.05 1.96 8.04
CA THR A 735 49.31 2.31 9.45
C THR A 735 49.89 1.15 10.26
N THR A 736 49.85 -0.07 9.73
CA THR A 736 50.53 -1.21 10.35
C THR A 736 51.84 -1.49 9.64
N ASN A 737 52.91 -0.88 10.15
CA ASN A 737 54.30 -1.04 9.72
C ASN A 737 54.81 -2.47 10.03
N HIS A 738 54.20 -3.50 9.42
CA HIS A 738 54.53 -4.90 9.62
C HIS A 738 55.76 -5.36 8.82
N LEU A 739 56.24 -4.59 7.83
CA LEU A 739 57.43 -4.97 7.06
C LEU A 739 58.73 -4.97 7.89
N ALA A 740 58.82 -4.15 8.95
CA ALA A 740 59.98 -4.16 9.85
C ALA A 740 59.96 -5.36 10.83
N LEU A 741 58.78 -5.86 11.21
CA LEU A 741 58.66 -7.00 12.12
C LEU A 741 58.91 -8.33 11.38
N TYR A 742 58.41 -8.49 10.15
CA TYR A 742 58.64 -9.71 9.36
C TYR A 742 60.08 -9.86 8.86
N SER A 743 60.79 -8.76 8.55
CA SER A 743 62.21 -8.81 8.18
C SER A 743 63.10 -9.18 9.37
N THR A 744 62.76 -8.73 10.58
CA THR A 744 63.50 -9.08 11.81
C THR A 744 63.22 -10.52 12.24
N ILE A 745 61.97 -11.00 12.14
CA ILE A 745 61.62 -12.40 12.45
C ILE A 745 62.24 -13.37 11.44
N ALA A 746 62.27 -13.02 10.14
CA ALA A 746 62.94 -13.83 9.12
C ALA A 746 64.46 -13.89 9.33
N ALA A 747 65.11 -12.77 9.70
CA ALA A 747 66.54 -12.75 9.99
C ALA A 747 66.92 -13.57 11.24
N VAL A 748 66.11 -13.52 12.30
CA VAL A 748 66.32 -14.33 13.51
C VAL A 748 66.06 -15.82 13.22
N GLY A 749 65.03 -16.15 12.43
CA GLY A 749 64.74 -17.54 12.04
C GLY A 749 65.87 -18.19 11.23
N VAL A 750 66.50 -17.44 10.33
CA VAL A 750 67.67 -17.91 9.56
C VAL A 750 68.90 -18.09 10.45
N ALA A 751 69.16 -17.16 11.38
CA ALA A 751 70.29 -17.27 12.30
C ALA A 751 70.16 -18.46 13.26
N VAL A 752 68.95 -18.71 13.79
CA VAL A 752 68.66 -19.87 14.65
C VAL A 752 68.73 -21.18 13.87
N GLY A 753 68.22 -21.20 12.63
CA GLY A 753 68.31 -22.37 11.75
C GLY A 753 69.76 -22.78 11.42
N ILE A 754 70.64 -21.80 11.19
CA ILE A 754 72.06 -22.06 10.93
C ILE A 754 72.78 -22.54 12.20
N ALA A 755 72.45 -21.98 13.38
CA ALA A 755 73.04 -22.40 14.65
C ALA A 755 72.63 -23.84 15.02
N ILE A 756 71.36 -24.19 14.85
CA ILE A 756 70.84 -25.56 15.08
C ILE A 756 71.42 -26.54 14.06
N GLY A 757 71.51 -26.14 12.77
CA GLY A 757 72.12 -26.97 11.72
C GLY A 757 73.61 -27.27 11.96
N ASN A 758 74.36 -26.32 12.53
CA ASN A 758 75.76 -26.51 12.88
C ASN A 758 75.96 -27.27 14.19
N ALA A 759 75.02 -27.19 15.14
CA ALA A 759 75.03 -28.00 16.36
C ALA A 759 74.63 -29.46 16.11
N LEU A 760 73.81 -29.73 15.10
CA LEU A 760 73.47 -31.09 14.64
C LEU A 760 74.52 -31.72 13.71
N ARG A 761 75.53 -30.94 13.27
CA ARG A 761 76.65 -31.39 12.43
C ARG A 761 77.97 -31.59 13.20
N LYS A 762 78.01 -31.29 14.50
CA LYS A 762 79.06 -31.71 15.44
C LYS A 762 78.50 -32.82 16.30
#